data_AF-A0A8S1R8I7-F1
#
_entry.id   AF-A0A8S1R8I7-F1
#
_cell.length_a   1.000
_cell.length_b   1.000
_cell.length_c   1.000
_cell.angle_alpha   90.00
_cell.angle_beta   90.00
_cell.angle_gamma   90.00
#
_symmetry.space_group_name_H-M   'P 1'
#
loop_
_entity.id
_entity.type
_entity.pdbx_description
1 polymer ?
#
loop_
_entity_poly.entity_id
_entity_poly.type
_entity_poly.pdbx_seq_one_letter_code
_entity_poly.pdbx_strand_id
1 'polypeptide(L)'
;MNSQIKNFHALQKTIIWKQSKKWDNQKYQIVKEKIQITIYKNNEIIYSASDGEILRIEYSKENLKSHFLFNNLEQIKNLQWSIEYRQNSKKSVKWSATWCGEILKGVGGYINDGLKQGVWKELIYNYSSQAKIYEIGEYYNDKKKGLWEFIFENKKIGLYNEKGQKHGKWKELSDEFWDKSQVIFNGEYKNGKKIGRWDTLYGEFELIGGGSYDELGNCIKNGHWIELNDGFWSQSQIISNGEYRNGKKVDRWETLYRQMNKEHFQKIGGGFYSKNDNLKIGQWIELSDGFWYDSQVTIYGEYKNGIKIGRWNIWYNNRDTNKNCLIGGGFYDVNGEGIKKGKWIELNHTFWIGAQITFNGEYKNGKRAGFQNILYKNKQIGGGLLDKGDDEIKVGKWIEQYEQFYDDLQIIYNGVYSKGKKVGRWDILFRKVDKYQIIGGGSYHKEDDEIKVGKWTELSKEFKIHSQITYIGEYKNNKKVGNWDIYWNWFGNIKIGGGSYDEIGNGMKIGKWIEYCDYFRDYSQLFFIGGYKNGSKIGKWDILFKRMNLEQMQNIHIKQITSGGGQYSIAGDGIKNGKWIEVIFEFTVNLQLTFNGEYKNGKKIGKWDIWQRDNIINKFEKIGGGLYSQGGDGFKIGKWIELSDQFKQFEQVSYSGVYKNGKKVGRWDIWYKDCVTKKNEQIGGGFYDEEGDGIKIGSWIELCEGFKKNQLFSKEITYNGEYKNDRKVGRWDIMYREWKKENFHQIGYGYYNESGDGIKIGKWMELSYWFYVDMQITYIGEYQNGKKVGAWFEFDLKKNEKLKETKYEV
;
A
#
# COMPACT_ATOMS: atom_id res chain seq x y z
N MET A 1 0.64 28.25 -40.87
CA MET A 1 1.44 27.96 -39.65
C MET A 1 1.24 26.49 -39.22
N ASN A 2 1.42 25.52 -40.14
CA ASN A 2 1.00 24.12 -39.93
C ASN A 2 1.87 23.07 -40.69
N SER A 3 3.19 23.25 -40.77
CA SER A 3 4.08 22.28 -41.47
C SER A 3 5.42 21.97 -40.80
N GLN A 4 5.60 22.26 -39.50
CA GLN A 4 6.87 22.01 -38.78
C GLN A 4 6.79 20.97 -37.64
N ILE A 5 6.05 19.86 -37.80
CA ILE A 5 6.04 18.74 -36.82
C ILE A 5 6.28 17.38 -37.48
N LYS A 6 7.25 17.27 -38.39
CA LYS A 6 7.61 15.97 -39.00
C LYS A 6 9.11 15.63 -39.04
N ASN A 7 9.92 16.26 -38.18
CA ASN A 7 11.27 15.79 -37.88
C ASN A 7 11.41 15.54 -36.37
N PHE A 8 10.67 14.56 -35.85
CA PHE A 8 11.04 13.93 -34.59
C PHE A 8 12.30 13.11 -34.87
N HIS A 9 13.46 13.71 -34.61
CA HIS A 9 14.74 13.01 -34.57
C HIS A 9 14.59 11.68 -33.83
N ALA A 10 15.23 10.63 -34.35
CA ALA A 10 15.44 9.37 -33.64
C ALA A 10 16.24 9.64 -32.35
N LEU A 11 15.53 10.05 -31.30
CA LEU A 11 16.08 10.26 -29.97
C LEU A 11 16.58 8.91 -29.50
N GLN A 12 17.90 8.73 -29.43
CA GLN A 12 18.47 7.55 -28.76
C GLN A 12 17.89 7.53 -27.35
N LYS A 13 17.16 6.45 -27.05
CA LYS A 13 16.55 6.20 -25.75
C LYS A 13 17.20 4.96 -25.14
N THR A 14 17.48 5.03 -23.85
CA THR A 14 17.86 3.84 -23.08
C THR A 14 16.60 3.31 -22.41
N ILE A 15 16.29 2.02 -22.61
CA ILE A 15 15.16 1.36 -21.95
C ILE A 15 15.72 0.37 -20.94
N ILE A 16 15.30 0.50 -19.68
CA ILE A 16 15.67 -0.40 -18.59
C ILE A 16 14.38 -1.03 -18.06
N TRP A 17 14.35 -2.35 -17.94
CA TRP A 17 13.26 -3.07 -17.28
C TRP A 17 13.66 -3.41 -15.86
N LYS A 18 12.79 -3.08 -14.90
CA LYS A 18 12.94 -3.46 -13.50
C LYS A 18 11.69 -4.18 -13.02
N GLN A 19 11.86 -5.02 -12.01
CA GLN A 19 10.74 -5.65 -11.32
C GLN A 19 10.56 -4.96 -9.97
N SER A 20 9.35 -4.48 -9.71
CA SER A 20 8.96 -3.89 -8.44
C SER A 20 7.95 -4.79 -7.75
N LYS A 21 7.99 -4.84 -6.43
CA LYS A 21 6.99 -5.52 -5.62
C LYS A 21 5.91 -4.49 -5.25
N LYS A 22 4.63 -4.83 -5.45
CA LYS A 22 3.49 -4.06 -4.94
C LYS A 22 2.49 -5.00 -4.29
N TRP A 23 1.67 -4.47 -3.40
CA TRP A 23 0.47 -5.17 -2.98
C TRP A 23 -0.52 -5.24 -4.15
N ASP A 24 -1.25 -6.35 -4.25
CA ASP A 24 -2.45 -6.38 -5.07
C ASP A 24 -3.50 -5.38 -4.54
N ASN A 25 -4.54 -5.10 -5.34
CA ASN A 25 -5.54 -4.09 -5.00
C ASN A 25 -6.30 -4.42 -3.69
N GLN A 26 -6.28 -5.68 -3.26
CA GLN A 26 -6.94 -6.14 -2.04
C GLN A 26 -5.98 -6.21 -0.84
N LYS A 27 -4.68 -5.97 -1.05
CA LYS A 27 -3.60 -6.08 -0.05
C LYS A 27 -3.52 -7.47 0.61
N TYR A 28 -3.78 -8.52 -0.17
CA TYR A 28 -3.66 -9.91 0.26
C TYR A 28 -2.32 -10.54 -0.13
N GLN A 29 -1.72 -10.12 -1.24
CA GLN A 29 -0.44 -10.64 -1.69
C GLN A 29 0.45 -9.58 -2.31
N ILE A 30 1.76 -9.82 -2.22
CA ILE A 30 2.76 -9.03 -2.93
C ILE A 30 2.87 -9.61 -4.35
N VAL A 31 2.43 -8.83 -5.33
CA VAL A 31 2.61 -9.13 -6.74
C VAL A 31 3.86 -8.43 -7.28
N LYS A 32 4.51 -9.06 -8.25
CA LYS A 32 5.67 -8.47 -8.93
C LYS A 32 5.20 -7.78 -10.21
N GLU A 33 5.43 -6.47 -10.31
CA GLU A 33 5.11 -5.66 -11.48
C GLU A 33 6.39 -5.31 -12.25
N LYS A 34 6.36 -5.44 -13.58
CA LYS A 34 7.44 -4.98 -14.43
C LYS A 34 7.26 -3.49 -14.70
N ILE A 35 8.30 -2.72 -14.45
CA ILE A 35 8.38 -1.28 -14.71
C ILE A 35 9.37 -1.06 -15.83
N GLN A 36 8.96 -0.29 -16.83
CA GLN A 36 9.83 0.22 -17.88
C GLN A 36 10.32 1.61 -17.49
N ILE A 37 11.63 1.82 -17.58
CA ILE A 37 12.27 3.11 -17.38
C ILE A 37 12.86 3.55 -18.73
N THR A 38 12.35 4.63 -19.29
CA THR A 38 12.81 5.18 -20.57
C THR A 38 13.56 6.48 -20.31
N ILE A 39 14.84 6.51 -20.67
CA ILE A 39 15.73 7.67 -20.49
C ILE A 39 16.01 8.28 -21.86
N TYR A 40 15.67 9.56 -22.01
CA TYR A 40 15.86 10.34 -23.24
C TYR A 40 17.12 11.20 -23.17
N LYS A 41 17.64 11.62 -24.34
CA LYS A 41 18.85 12.47 -24.44
C LYS A 41 18.70 13.85 -23.77
N ASN A 42 17.49 14.38 -23.72
CA ASN A 42 17.15 15.62 -23.01
C ASN A 42 17.06 15.44 -21.48
N ASN A 43 17.50 14.28 -20.97
CA ASN A 43 17.46 13.89 -19.55
C ASN A 43 16.05 13.74 -18.96
N GLU A 44 15.05 13.59 -19.82
CA GLU A 44 13.72 13.14 -19.41
C GLU A 44 13.75 11.65 -19.09
N ILE A 45 13.20 11.28 -17.93
CA ILE A 45 13.06 9.91 -17.46
C ILE A 45 11.58 9.64 -17.30
N ILE A 46 11.08 8.63 -18.03
CA ILE A 46 9.69 8.19 -17.96
C ILE A 46 9.66 6.81 -17.32
N TYR A 47 8.92 6.70 -16.22
CA TYR A 47 8.57 5.44 -15.59
C TYR A 47 7.19 5.03 -16.08
N SER A 48 7.05 3.84 -16.65
CA SER A 48 5.76 3.30 -17.05
C SER A 48 5.57 1.87 -16.56
N ALA A 49 4.33 1.51 -16.21
CA ALA A 49 3.97 0.13 -15.94
C ALA A 49 4.02 -0.70 -17.23
N SER A 50 3.93 -2.03 -17.10
CA SER A 50 3.99 -2.96 -18.24
C SER A 50 2.85 -2.80 -19.24
N ASP A 51 1.73 -2.21 -18.83
CA ASP A 51 0.58 -1.88 -19.68
C ASP A 51 0.72 -0.51 -20.39
N GLY A 52 1.83 0.21 -20.15
CA GLY A 52 2.11 1.52 -20.70
C GLY A 52 1.57 2.69 -19.89
N GLU A 53 0.92 2.48 -18.73
CA GLU A 53 0.52 3.55 -17.83
C GLU A 53 1.76 4.34 -17.39
N ILE A 54 1.79 5.65 -17.66
CA ILE A 54 2.87 6.52 -17.19
C ILE A 54 2.70 6.73 -15.69
N LEU A 55 3.68 6.25 -14.92
CA LEU A 55 3.71 6.34 -13.48
C LEU A 55 4.36 7.65 -13.00
N ARG A 56 5.38 8.12 -13.74
CA ARG A 56 6.13 9.35 -13.43
C ARG A 56 6.90 9.83 -14.65
N ILE A 57 6.99 11.15 -14.79
CA ILE A 57 7.89 11.84 -15.70
C ILE A 57 8.80 12.73 -14.85
N GLU A 58 10.09 12.67 -15.09
CA GLU A 58 11.10 13.44 -14.36
C GLU A 58 12.13 14.05 -15.31
N TYR A 59 12.53 15.29 -15.05
CA TYR A 59 13.54 15.99 -15.84
C TYR A 59 14.82 16.12 -15.02
N SER A 60 15.83 15.31 -15.32
CA SER A 60 17.13 15.42 -14.65
C SER A 60 17.87 16.62 -15.20
N LYS A 61 18.25 17.57 -14.33
CA LYS A 61 19.26 18.57 -14.71
C LYS A 61 20.60 17.86 -14.92
N GLU A 62 21.35 18.31 -15.91
CA GLU A 62 22.55 17.66 -16.45
C GLU A 62 23.55 17.31 -15.32
N ASN A 63 23.92 16.02 -15.24
CA ASN A 63 24.91 15.38 -14.32
C ASN A 63 24.43 14.68 -13.03
N LEU A 64 23.13 14.60 -12.71
CA LEU A 64 22.65 13.81 -11.55
C LEU A 64 22.31 12.34 -11.87
N LYS A 65 22.76 11.85 -13.04
CA LYS A 65 22.15 10.75 -13.82
C LYS A 65 22.10 9.34 -13.21
N SER A 66 22.87 9.01 -12.17
CA SER A 66 23.00 7.60 -11.73
C SER A 66 22.36 7.27 -10.37
N HIS A 67 22.04 8.26 -9.53
CA HIS A 67 21.82 7.97 -8.10
C HIS A 67 20.38 7.63 -7.70
N PHE A 68 19.37 7.77 -8.59
CA PHE A 68 17.96 7.66 -8.19
C PHE A 68 17.07 6.91 -9.18
N LEU A 69 17.52 5.79 -9.73
CA LEU A 69 16.58 4.89 -10.39
C LEU A 69 15.76 4.16 -9.34
N PHE A 70 14.55 4.64 -9.10
CA PHE A 70 13.62 4.04 -8.14
C PHE A 70 13.26 2.60 -8.54
N ASN A 71 13.29 1.71 -7.55
CA ASN A 71 12.86 0.32 -7.69
C ASN A 71 11.52 0.06 -7.01
N ASN A 72 11.08 0.97 -6.14
CA ASN A 72 9.85 0.86 -5.37
C ASN A 72 8.74 1.69 -6.04
N LEU A 73 7.61 1.05 -6.34
CA LEU A 73 6.50 1.69 -7.04
C LEU A 73 5.88 2.87 -6.27
N GLU A 74 5.80 2.81 -4.94
CA GLU A 74 5.30 3.94 -4.14
C GLU A 74 6.26 5.12 -4.21
N GLN A 75 7.58 4.90 -4.18
CA GLN A 75 8.55 5.98 -4.37
C GLN A 75 8.40 6.62 -5.75
N ILE A 76 8.25 5.80 -6.81
CA ILE A 76 8.02 6.31 -8.16
C ILE A 76 6.80 7.24 -8.18
N LYS A 77 5.69 6.85 -7.55
CA LYS A 77 4.43 7.62 -7.56
C LYS A 77 4.45 8.84 -6.65
N ASN A 78 5.03 8.71 -5.46
CA ASN A 78 4.75 9.64 -4.35
C ASN A 78 5.94 10.51 -3.95
N LEU A 79 7.18 10.08 -4.19
CA LEU A 79 8.38 10.79 -3.75
C LEU A 79 8.77 11.86 -4.76
N GLN A 80 8.86 13.12 -4.35
CA GLN A 80 9.43 14.18 -5.18
C GLN A 80 10.59 14.85 -4.44
N TRP A 81 11.66 15.15 -5.17
CA TRP A 81 12.77 15.93 -4.64
C TRP A 81 12.67 17.38 -5.09
N SER A 82 12.86 18.30 -4.16
CA SER A 82 12.92 19.73 -4.39
C SER A 82 14.29 20.28 -4.01
N ILE A 83 14.72 21.31 -4.74
CA ILE A 83 16.01 21.98 -4.55
C ILE A 83 15.75 23.45 -4.23
N GLU A 84 16.23 23.90 -3.09
CA GLU A 84 16.20 25.30 -2.66
C GLU A 84 17.61 25.91 -2.81
N TYR A 85 17.73 26.98 -3.60
CA TYR A 85 18.98 27.72 -3.77
C TYR A 85 19.12 28.77 -2.68
N ARG A 86 20.27 28.84 -1.99
CA ARG A 86 20.56 29.95 -1.08
C ARG A 86 20.80 31.23 -1.91
N GLN A 87 20.19 32.33 -1.48
CA GLN A 87 20.02 33.57 -2.27
C GLN A 87 21.30 34.20 -2.86
N ASN A 88 22.51 33.81 -2.46
CA ASN A 88 23.75 34.44 -2.95
C ASN A 88 24.86 33.46 -3.42
N SER A 89 24.59 32.16 -3.52
CA SER A 89 25.61 31.18 -3.98
C SER A 89 25.00 30.12 -4.89
N LYS A 90 25.33 30.15 -6.19
CA LYS A 90 25.00 29.07 -7.14
C LYS A 90 25.58 27.70 -6.74
N LYS A 91 26.50 27.67 -5.77
CA LYS A 91 27.29 26.49 -5.38
C LYS A 91 26.67 25.64 -4.27
N SER A 92 25.81 26.21 -3.42
CA SER A 92 25.20 25.49 -2.30
C SER A 92 23.68 25.43 -2.44
N VAL A 93 23.15 24.21 -2.50
CA VAL A 93 21.70 23.95 -2.60
C VAL A 93 21.24 23.02 -1.49
N LYS A 94 20.05 23.28 -0.96
CA LYS A 94 19.39 22.43 0.02
C LYS A 94 18.43 21.50 -0.70
N TRP A 95 18.57 20.21 -0.45
CA TRP A 95 17.65 19.18 -0.94
C TRP A 95 16.60 18.88 0.12
N SER A 96 15.36 18.77 -0.34
CA SER A 96 14.22 18.36 0.47
C SER A 96 13.38 17.35 -0.30
N ALA A 97 12.71 16.46 0.41
CA ALA A 97 11.79 15.50 -0.19
C ALA A 97 10.35 15.80 0.20
N THR A 98 9.42 15.58 -0.72
CA THR A 98 7.99 15.47 -0.43
C THR A 98 7.51 14.05 -0.69
N TRP A 99 6.51 13.61 0.07
CA TRP A 99 5.82 12.33 -0.11
C TRP A 99 4.33 12.60 -0.22
N CYS A 100 3.71 12.24 -1.35
CA CYS A 100 2.31 12.59 -1.64
C CYS A 100 2.04 14.11 -1.52
N GLY A 101 3.05 14.94 -1.85
CA GLY A 101 2.98 16.40 -1.72
C GLY A 101 3.28 16.96 -0.32
N GLU A 102 3.39 16.11 0.71
CA GLU A 102 3.75 16.54 2.06
C GLU A 102 5.27 16.60 2.24
N ILE A 103 5.79 17.69 2.81
CA ILE A 103 7.23 17.85 3.06
C ILE A 103 7.67 16.86 4.16
N LEU A 104 8.62 15.99 3.83
CA LEU A 104 9.21 15.07 4.80
C LEU A 104 10.21 15.83 5.69
N LYS A 105 9.81 16.09 6.95
CA LYS A 105 10.59 16.90 7.91
C LYS A 105 12.02 16.36 8.06
N GLY A 106 12.98 17.21 7.72
CA GLY A 106 14.41 16.97 7.83
C GLY A 106 15.02 16.04 6.79
N VAL A 107 14.25 15.49 5.84
CA VAL A 107 14.77 14.60 4.78
C VAL A 107 15.51 15.43 3.73
N GLY A 108 16.67 14.92 3.30
CA GLY A 108 17.62 15.60 2.43
C GLY A 108 18.83 16.16 3.19
N GLY A 109 19.49 17.16 2.62
CA GLY A 109 20.71 17.74 3.15
C GLY A 109 21.26 18.83 2.23
N TYR A 110 22.53 19.19 2.38
CA TYR A 110 23.18 20.21 1.56
C TYR A 110 24.07 19.58 0.50
N ILE A 111 23.98 20.11 -0.71
CA ILE A 111 24.94 19.84 -1.79
C ILE A 111 25.78 21.09 -1.97
N ASN A 112 27.10 20.95 -1.90
CA ASN A 112 28.07 22.01 -2.18
C ASN A 112 28.95 21.59 -3.36
N ASP A 113 29.05 22.44 -4.38
CA ASP A 113 29.78 22.16 -5.63
C ASP A 113 29.37 20.83 -6.29
N GLY A 114 28.07 20.50 -6.21
CA GLY A 114 27.52 19.27 -6.79
C GLY A 114 27.69 18.00 -5.95
N LEU A 115 28.39 18.08 -4.80
CA LEU A 115 28.63 16.94 -3.91
C LEU A 115 27.84 17.09 -2.60
N LYS A 116 27.29 15.99 -2.07
CA LYS A 116 26.65 15.96 -0.74
C LYS A 116 27.65 16.33 0.35
N GLN A 117 27.22 17.19 1.28
CA GLN A 117 27.96 17.65 2.45
C GLN A 117 27.08 17.71 3.70
N GLY A 118 27.70 17.55 4.87
CA GLY A 118 27.07 17.74 6.18
C GLY A 118 26.08 16.64 6.54
N VAL A 119 25.16 16.93 7.47
CA VAL A 119 24.15 15.96 7.92
C VAL A 119 23.09 15.75 6.85
N TRP A 120 22.80 14.49 6.55
CA TRP A 120 21.76 14.04 5.64
C TRP A 120 20.81 13.09 6.35
N LYS A 121 19.53 13.17 5.98
CA LYS A 121 18.52 12.16 6.30
C LYS A 121 17.98 11.60 4.99
N GLU A 122 18.35 10.39 4.66
CA GLU A 122 18.00 9.69 3.41
C GLU A 122 16.82 8.74 3.62
N LEU A 123 16.06 8.51 2.56
CA LEU A 123 15.04 7.45 2.51
C LEU A 123 15.72 6.16 2.06
N ILE A 124 15.41 5.04 2.70
CA ILE A 124 15.92 3.75 2.22
C ILE A 124 15.23 3.34 0.90
N TYR A 125 15.82 2.39 0.17
CA TYR A 125 15.33 1.98 -1.16
C TYR A 125 13.90 1.39 -1.16
N ASN A 126 13.42 0.89 -0.02
CA ASN A 126 12.06 0.37 0.17
C ASN A 126 11.17 1.29 1.02
N TYR A 127 11.54 2.57 1.19
CA TYR A 127 10.67 3.55 1.88
C TYR A 127 9.28 3.57 1.22
N SER A 128 8.25 3.41 2.05
CA SER A 128 6.85 3.38 1.64
C SER A 128 5.98 4.08 2.68
N SER A 129 4.70 4.26 2.36
CA SER A 129 3.70 4.75 3.30
C SER A 129 3.59 3.89 4.57
N GLN A 130 3.91 2.59 4.46
CA GLN A 130 3.88 1.59 5.54
C GLN A 130 5.24 1.32 6.18
N ALA A 131 6.32 1.86 5.61
CA ALA A 131 7.70 1.64 6.04
C ALA A 131 8.48 2.97 5.99
N LYS A 132 8.23 3.85 6.96
CA LYS A 132 8.86 5.18 7.04
C LYS A 132 10.24 5.11 7.68
N ILE A 133 11.21 4.58 6.95
CA ILE A 133 12.56 4.35 7.45
C ILE A 133 13.56 5.31 6.82
N TYR A 134 14.45 5.83 7.66
CA TYR A 134 15.47 6.79 7.25
C TYR A 134 16.88 6.31 7.59
N GLU A 135 17.87 6.80 6.85
CA GLU A 135 19.29 6.75 7.23
C GLU A 135 19.78 8.18 7.52
N ILE A 136 20.34 8.43 8.70
CA ILE A 136 20.87 9.74 9.09
C ILE A 136 22.37 9.64 9.33
N GLY A 137 23.15 10.52 8.71
CA GLY A 137 24.58 10.60 8.97
C GLY A 137 25.21 11.75 8.21
N GLU A 138 26.54 11.82 8.22
CA GLU A 138 27.26 12.90 7.55
C GLU A 138 27.83 12.47 6.21
N TYR A 139 27.73 13.37 5.23
CA TYR A 139 28.44 13.29 3.96
C TYR A 139 29.62 14.26 3.94
N TYR A 140 30.72 13.82 3.33
CA TYR A 140 31.82 14.67 2.92
C TYR A 140 32.24 14.31 1.50
N ASN A 141 32.03 15.23 0.55
CA ASN A 141 32.31 15.01 -0.87
C ASN A 141 31.66 13.72 -1.42
N ASP A 142 30.34 13.57 -1.24
CA ASP A 142 29.54 12.38 -1.62
C ASP A 142 29.93 11.05 -0.94
N LYS A 143 30.85 11.08 0.01
CA LYS A 143 31.21 9.90 0.81
C LYS A 143 30.52 9.96 2.17
N LYS A 144 29.82 8.88 2.53
CA LYS A 144 29.31 8.67 3.88
C LYS A 144 30.50 8.67 4.85
N LYS A 145 30.50 9.59 5.81
CA LYS A 145 31.53 9.75 6.83
C LYS A 145 30.90 9.59 8.22
N GLY A 146 31.69 9.03 9.14
CA GLY A 146 31.32 8.95 10.54
C GLY A 146 30.13 8.04 10.80
N LEU A 147 29.37 8.39 11.84
CA LEU A 147 28.24 7.61 12.32
C LEU A 147 27.05 7.78 11.38
N TRP A 148 26.52 6.66 10.91
CA TRP A 148 25.27 6.62 10.15
C TRP A 148 24.29 5.74 10.91
N GLU A 149 23.12 6.29 11.20
CA GLU A 149 22.06 5.70 12.00
C GLU A 149 20.86 5.42 11.11
N PHE A 150 20.35 4.19 11.05
CA PHE A 150 19.01 4.03 10.51
C PHE A 150 18.01 4.29 11.62
N ILE A 151 16.96 5.01 11.26
CA ILE A 151 15.88 5.40 12.14
C ILE A 151 14.60 4.78 11.61
N PHE A 152 14.10 3.81 12.36
CA PHE A 152 12.73 3.31 12.25
C PHE A 152 12.06 3.52 13.60
N GLU A 153 10.93 4.21 13.65
CA GLU A 153 10.22 4.54 14.90
C GLU A 153 11.13 5.16 15.99
N ASN A 154 12.07 6.03 15.59
CA ASN A 154 13.08 6.66 16.46
C ASN A 154 14.14 5.71 17.07
N LYS A 155 14.26 4.47 16.58
CA LYS A 155 15.27 3.51 17.06
C LYS A 155 16.47 3.43 16.13
N LYS A 156 17.67 3.42 16.70
CA LYS A 156 18.97 3.32 16.02
C LYS A 156 19.41 1.86 15.88
N ILE A 157 19.94 1.48 14.70
CA ILE A 157 20.21 0.04 14.39
C ILE A 157 21.65 -0.36 14.01
N GLY A 158 22.60 0.55 13.76
CA GLY A 158 24.00 0.19 13.39
C GLY A 158 24.97 1.37 13.32
N LEU A 159 26.29 1.10 13.18
CA LEU A 159 27.37 2.11 13.08
C LEU A 159 28.36 1.80 11.95
N TYR A 160 28.61 2.76 11.06
CA TYR A 160 29.62 2.64 10.00
C TYR A 160 31.01 3.05 10.53
N ASN A 161 32.06 2.47 9.96
CA ASN A 161 33.45 2.85 10.23
C ASN A 161 33.85 4.11 9.43
N GLU A 162 35.07 4.61 9.65
CA GLU A 162 35.60 5.83 8.99
C GLU A 162 35.66 5.75 7.47
N LYS A 163 35.69 4.54 6.90
CA LYS A 163 35.66 4.29 5.45
C LYS A 163 34.22 4.19 4.90
N GLY A 164 33.20 4.43 5.73
CA GLY A 164 31.80 4.28 5.34
C GLY A 164 31.38 2.82 5.14
N GLN A 165 32.06 1.87 5.78
CA GLN A 165 31.72 0.44 5.73
C GLN A 165 31.06 0.01 7.05
N LYS A 166 30.09 -0.91 6.97
CA LYS A 166 29.47 -1.50 8.17
C LYS A 166 30.53 -2.23 9.02
N HIS A 167 30.51 -2.04 10.34
CA HIS A 167 31.46 -2.66 11.27
C HIS A 167 30.82 -2.89 12.65
N GLY A 168 31.20 -3.98 13.33
CA GLY A 168 30.67 -4.37 14.65
C GLY A 168 29.24 -4.89 14.59
N LYS A 169 28.55 -4.87 15.75
CA LYS A 169 27.16 -5.31 15.88
C LYS A 169 26.23 -4.44 15.04
N TRP A 170 25.32 -5.10 14.31
CA TRP A 170 24.49 -4.46 13.31
C TRP A 170 23.09 -5.08 13.30
N LYS A 171 22.05 -4.26 13.04
CA LYS A 171 20.73 -4.75 12.65
C LYS A 171 20.36 -4.29 11.24
N GLU A 172 19.90 -5.22 10.42
CA GLU A 172 19.39 -4.95 9.08
C GLU A 172 17.89 -5.17 9.03
N LEU A 173 17.20 -4.37 8.23
CA LEU A 173 15.78 -4.59 7.96
C LEU A 173 15.66 -5.48 6.72
N SER A 174 14.64 -6.32 6.67
CA SER A 174 14.30 -7.06 5.45
C SER A 174 14.01 -6.13 4.27
N ASP A 175 14.30 -6.59 3.05
CA ASP A 175 13.88 -5.93 1.81
C ASP A 175 12.36 -5.71 1.77
N GLU A 176 11.62 -6.59 2.44
CA GLU A 176 10.17 -6.56 2.58
C GLU A 176 9.74 -5.98 3.92
N PHE A 177 10.50 -5.07 4.54
CA PHE A 177 10.13 -4.50 5.83
C PHE A 177 8.97 -3.49 5.71
N TRP A 178 7.90 -3.68 6.50
CA TRP A 178 6.76 -2.75 6.66
C TRP A 178 5.98 -3.10 7.95
N ASP A 179 4.91 -2.36 8.26
CA ASP A 179 4.12 -2.52 9.48
C ASP A 179 3.69 -3.96 9.80
N LYS A 180 3.41 -4.81 8.80
CA LYS A 180 3.09 -6.25 9.03
C LYS A 180 4.23 -7.23 8.76
N SER A 181 5.37 -6.77 8.25
CA SER A 181 6.58 -7.59 8.09
C SER A 181 7.76 -6.88 8.74
N GLN A 182 7.83 -6.94 10.05
CA GLN A 182 8.87 -6.26 10.82
C GLN A 182 10.07 -7.19 11.03
N VAL A 183 10.68 -7.69 9.94
CA VAL A 183 11.80 -8.64 10.06
C VAL A 183 13.14 -7.92 10.16
N ILE A 184 13.90 -8.24 11.20
CA ILE A 184 15.20 -7.64 11.52
C ILE A 184 16.27 -8.75 11.55
N PHE A 185 17.41 -8.54 10.90
CA PHE A 185 18.57 -9.41 10.97
C PHE A 185 19.63 -8.80 11.90
N ASN A 186 20.00 -9.49 12.97
CA ASN A 186 21.04 -9.04 13.90
C ASN A 186 22.32 -9.86 13.68
N GLY A 187 23.48 -9.22 13.57
CA GLY A 187 24.75 -9.93 13.51
C GLY A 187 25.93 -8.99 13.56
N GLU A 188 27.09 -9.46 13.11
CA GLU A 188 28.32 -8.69 13.12
C GLU A 188 28.89 -8.47 11.70
N TYR A 189 29.45 -7.27 11.52
CA TYR A 189 30.17 -6.87 10.32
C TYR A 189 31.67 -6.66 10.61
N LYS A 190 32.52 -7.10 9.69
CA LYS A 190 33.94 -6.78 9.65
C LYS A 190 34.31 -6.23 8.27
N ASN A 191 34.69 -4.95 8.22
CA ASN A 191 35.06 -4.24 6.99
C ASN A 191 33.99 -4.33 5.88
N GLY A 192 32.72 -4.14 6.24
CA GLY A 192 31.60 -4.20 5.31
C GLY A 192 31.12 -5.60 4.94
N LYS A 193 31.70 -6.66 5.53
CA LYS A 193 31.32 -8.06 5.28
C LYS A 193 30.73 -8.73 6.52
N LYS A 194 29.71 -9.57 6.34
CA LYS A 194 29.04 -10.30 7.42
C LYS A 194 29.95 -11.42 7.95
N ILE A 195 30.05 -11.54 9.26
CA ILE A 195 30.80 -12.60 9.95
C ILE A 195 29.96 -13.20 11.09
N GLY A 196 30.36 -14.39 11.54
CA GLY A 196 29.80 -15.04 12.74
C GLY A 196 28.30 -15.28 12.68
N ARG A 197 27.68 -15.35 13.87
CA ARG A 197 26.25 -15.62 14.03
C ARG A 197 25.40 -14.42 13.58
N TRP A 198 24.38 -14.72 12.79
CA TRP A 198 23.34 -13.81 12.34
C TRP A 198 21.96 -14.35 12.71
N ASP A 199 21.24 -13.64 13.54
CA ASP A 199 19.90 -13.98 14.00
C ASP A 199 18.84 -13.26 13.16
N THR A 200 17.74 -13.95 12.88
CA THR A 200 16.58 -13.37 12.20
C THR A 200 15.44 -13.22 13.20
N LEU A 201 15.04 -11.98 13.46
CA LEU A 201 13.99 -11.62 14.39
C LEU A 201 12.73 -11.19 13.65
N TYR A 202 11.55 -11.62 14.13
CA TYR A 202 10.27 -11.04 13.76
C TYR A 202 9.81 -10.06 14.84
N GLY A 203 9.48 -8.84 14.43
CA GLY A 203 9.42 -7.71 15.35
C GLY A 203 10.79 -7.49 15.99
N GLU A 204 10.80 -7.14 17.27
CA GLU A 204 12.05 -6.93 18.02
C GLU A 204 12.44 -8.12 18.90
N PHE A 205 11.60 -9.14 19.01
CA PHE A 205 11.65 -10.05 20.15
C PHE A 205 11.71 -11.52 19.76
N GLU A 206 11.16 -11.87 18.61
CA GLU A 206 10.97 -13.28 18.29
C GLU A 206 12.07 -13.80 17.38
N LEU A 207 12.96 -14.64 17.90
CA LEU A 207 13.94 -15.34 17.10
C LEU A 207 13.25 -16.40 16.23
N ILE A 208 13.10 -16.09 14.94
CA ILE A 208 12.46 -16.97 13.97
C ILE A 208 13.45 -17.66 13.03
N GLY A 209 14.73 -17.28 13.07
CA GLY A 209 15.75 -17.93 12.25
C GLY A 209 17.15 -17.37 12.40
N GLY A 210 17.98 -17.57 11.40
CA GLY A 210 19.39 -17.17 11.41
C GLY A 210 20.36 -18.31 11.07
N GLY A 211 21.65 -18.03 11.12
CA GLY A 211 22.74 -18.97 10.89
C GLY A 211 24.10 -18.31 11.02
N SER A 212 25.18 -18.97 10.59
CA SER A 212 26.53 -18.42 10.72
C SER A 212 27.23 -18.21 9.39
N TYR A 213 27.89 -17.06 9.27
CA TYR A 213 28.86 -16.76 8.21
C TYR A 213 30.27 -17.16 8.64
N ASP A 214 31.18 -17.29 7.68
CA ASP A 214 32.59 -17.52 7.94
C ASP A 214 33.25 -16.34 8.68
N GLU A 215 34.11 -16.65 9.65
CA GLU A 215 34.85 -15.65 10.45
C GLU A 215 35.93 -14.89 9.66
N LEU A 216 36.30 -15.41 8.48
CA LEU A 216 37.29 -14.78 7.61
C LEU A 216 36.72 -13.56 6.87
N GLY A 217 35.40 -13.34 6.95
CA GLY A 217 34.73 -12.25 6.26
C GLY A 217 34.73 -12.47 4.75
N ASN A 218 34.31 -13.63 4.29
CA ASN A 218 34.00 -13.85 2.88
C ASN A 218 32.48 -13.82 2.61
N CYS A 219 31.67 -13.60 3.65
CA CYS A 219 30.20 -13.67 3.60
C CYS A 219 29.69 -15.05 3.14
N ILE A 220 30.43 -16.12 3.46
CA ILE A 220 30.11 -17.50 3.11
C ILE A 220 29.27 -18.09 4.24
N LYS A 221 28.03 -18.47 3.93
CA LYS A 221 27.15 -19.21 4.85
C LYS A 221 27.70 -20.61 5.10
N ASN A 222 27.75 -21.04 6.35
CA ASN A 222 28.16 -22.39 6.76
C ASN A 222 27.30 -22.90 7.93
N GLY A 223 27.11 -24.22 7.99
CA GLY A 223 26.37 -24.91 9.05
C GLY A 223 24.86 -24.73 8.94
N HIS A 224 24.18 -24.82 10.07
CA HIS A 224 22.72 -24.75 10.15
C HIS A 224 22.21 -23.33 9.87
N TRP A 225 21.18 -23.25 9.03
CA TRP A 225 20.51 -21.99 8.68
C TRP A 225 19.00 -22.14 8.69
N ILE A 226 18.34 -21.08 9.13
CA ILE A 226 16.90 -20.86 8.99
C ILE A 226 16.70 -19.54 8.24
N GLU A 227 16.15 -19.63 7.03
CA GLU A 227 15.94 -18.53 6.10
C GLU A 227 14.47 -18.15 6.00
N LEU A 228 14.20 -16.87 5.71
CA LEU A 228 12.85 -16.41 5.38
C LEU A 228 12.51 -16.79 3.95
N ASN A 229 11.26 -17.15 3.70
CA ASN A 229 10.74 -17.22 2.34
C ASN A 229 10.43 -15.83 1.79
N ASP A 230 10.33 -15.72 0.46
CA ASP A 230 9.81 -14.52 -0.20
C ASP A 230 8.35 -14.27 0.23
N GLY A 231 7.99 -13.03 0.50
CA GLY A 231 6.64 -12.70 0.96
C GLY A 231 6.40 -13.07 2.42
N PHE A 232 7.41 -13.01 3.30
CA PHE A 232 7.23 -13.23 4.74
C PHE A 232 6.48 -12.04 5.35
N TRP A 233 5.37 -12.27 6.07
CA TRP A 233 4.65 -11.25 6.83
C TRP A 233 3.73 -11.88 7.88
N SER A 234 2.99 -11.06 8.63
CA SER A 234 2.16 -11.51 9.76
C SER A 234 1.16 -12.63 9.43
N GLN A 235 0.68 -12.71 8.17
CA GLN A 235 -0.24 -13.75 7.71
C GLN A 235 0.42 -14.83 6.82
N SER A 236 1.73 -14.73 6.58
CA SER A 236 2.50 -15.74 5.85
C SER A 236 3.89 -15.86 6.46
N GLN A 237 3.99 -16.57 7.59
CA GLN A 237 5.27 -16.77 8.27
C GLN A 237 5.88 -18.09 7.81
N ILE A 238 6.63 -18.03 6.72
CA ILE A 238 7.26 -19.18 6.09
C ILE A 238 8.77 -19.08 6.23
N ILE A 239 9.39 -20.12 6.79
CA ILE A 239 10.84 -20.25 6.89
C ILE A 239 11.32 -21.53 6.22
N SER A 240 12.59 -21.56 5.84
CA SER A 240 13.27 -22.75 5.32
C SER A 240 14.47 -23.05 6.20
N ASN A 241 14.55 -24.27 6.77
CA ASN A 241 15.68 -24.68 7.59
C ASN A 241 16.53 -25.73 6.86
N GLY A 242 17.84 -25.75 7.10
CA GLY A 242 18.73 -26.74 6.52
C GLY A 242 20.21 -26.40 6.71
N GLU A 243 21.08 -27.09 5.97
CA GLU A 243 22.54 -26.95 6.11
C GLU A 243 23.15 -26.23 4.90
N TYR A 244 24.13 -25.38 5.20
CA TYR A 244 25.04 -24.77 4.24
C TYR A 244 26.45 -25.35 4.36
N ARG A 245 27.11 -25.55 3.21
CA ARG A 245 28.54 -25.87 3.13
C ARG A 245 29.18 -25.01 2.05
N ASN A 246 30.14 -24.17 2.43
CA ASN A 246 30.83 -23.24 1.55
C ASN A 246 29.86 -22.37 0.74
N GLY A 247 28.82 -21.84 1.39
CA GLY A 247 27.84 -20.95 0.77
C GLY A 247 26.82 -21.65 -0.13
N LYS A 248 26.84 -22.99 -0.20
CA LYS A 248 25.87 -23.82 -0.96
C LYS A 248 24.94 -24.57 -0.01
N LYS A 249 23.65 -24.67 -0.35
CA LYS A 249 22.72 -25.54 0.38
C LYS A 249 23.06 -27.00 0.09
N VAL A 250 23.04 -27.82 1.13
CA VAL A 250 23.34 -29.26 1.04
C VAL A 250 22.33 -30.05 1.86
N ASP A 251 22.21 -31.35 1.55
CA ASP A 251 21.41 -32.32 2.30
C ASP A 251 19.93 -31.88 2.42
N ARG A 252 19.26 -32.21 3.52
CA ARG A 252 17.82 -31.97 3.69
C ARG A 252 17.53 -30.52 4.07
N TRP A 253 16.54 -29.95 3.39
CA TRP A 253 15.95 -28.66 3.69
C TRP A 253 14.47 -28.82 3.94
N GLU A 254 13.93 -28.22 5.00
CA GLU A 254 12.50 -28.26 5.31
C GLU A 254 11.89 -26.87 5.21
N THR A 255 10.68 -26.81 4.67
CA THR A 255 9.89 -25.58 4.64
C THR A 255 8.88 -25.66 5.77
N LEU A 256 8.93 -24.69 6.67
CA LEU A 256 8.06 -24.61 7.83
C LEU A 256 7.15 -23.38 7.71
N TYR A 257 5.92 -23.52 8.16
CA TYR A 257 4.93 -22.46 8.17
C TYR A 257 4.28 -22.33 9.53
N ARG A 258 4.04 -21.09 9.94
CA ARG A 258 3.32 -20.77 11.15
C ARG A 258 2.15 -19.85 10.82
N GLN A 259 0.95 -20.34 11.12
CA GLN A 259 -0.26 -19.54 11.02
C GLN A 259 -0.21 -18.40 12.05
N MET A 260 -0.83 -17.26 11.71
CA MET A 260 -1.02 -16.14 12.63
C MET A 260 -1.61 -16.65 13.96
N ASN A 261 -1.04 -16.21 15.08
CA ASN A 261 -1.43 -16.59 16.45
C ASN A 261 -1.12 -18.04 16.87
N LYS A 262 -0.38 -18.82 16.06
CA LYS A 262 0.19 -20.10 16.52
C LYS A 262 1.61 -19.88 16.98
N GLU A 263 2.02 -20.58 18.04
CA GLU A 263 3.37 -20.45 18.59
C GLU A 263 4.41 -21.23 17.78
N HIS A 264 4.02 -22.40 17.26
CA HIS A 264 4.95 -23.33 16.61
C HIS A 264 4.84 -23.34 15.09
N PHE A 265 5.98 -23.46 14.45
CA PHE A 265 6.08 -23.74 13.02
C PHE A 265 5.75 -25.22 12.74
N GLN A 266 5.02 -25.47 11.67
CA GLN A 266 4.69 -26.80 11.18
C GLN A 266 5.40 -27.05 9.87
N LYS A 267 5.93 -28.26 9.68
CA LYS A 267 6.55 -28.65 8.42
C LYS A 267 5.48 -28.79 7.35
N ILE A 268 5.61 -28.01 6.28
CA ILE A 268 4.70 -28.03 5.12
C ILE A 268 5.39 -28.37 3.80
N GLY A 269 6.72 -28.40 3.76
CA GLY A 269 7.44 -28.82 2.56
C GLY A 269 8.94 -29.05 2.74
N GLY A 270 9.69 -28.94 1.63
CA GLY A 270 11.13 -29.16 1.58
C GLY A 270 11.55 -30.34 0.70
N GLY A 271 12.84 -30.67 0.73
CA GLY A 271 13.46 -31.76 -0.04
C GLY A 271 14.97 -31.83 0.18
N PHE A 272 15.72 -32.36 -0.80
CA PHE A 272 17.16 -32.56 -0.70
C PHE A 272 17.96 -31.74 -1.72
N TYR A 273 19.12 -31.23 -1.31
CA TYR A 273 20.12 -30.63 -2.17
C TYR A 273 21.33 -31.57 -2.34
N SER A 274 21.92 -31.55 -3.53
CA SER A 274 23.20 -32.20 -3.82
C SER A 274 24.31 -31.60 -2.96
N LYS A 275 25.21 -32.46 -2.48
CA LYS A 275 26.32 -32.07 -1.59
C LYS A 275 27.32 -31.09 -2.23
N ASN A 276 27.42 -31.05 -3.56
CA ASN A 276 28.48 -30.32 -4.26
C ASN A 276 27.98 -29.09 -5.02
N ASP A 277 26.73 -29.09 -5.49
CA ASP A 277 26.31 -28.18 -6.57
C ASP A 277 25.14 -27.25 -6.21
N ASN A 278 24.62 -27.30 -4.97
CA ASN A 278 23.43 -26.53 -4.57
C ASN A 278 22.19 -26.84 -5.45
N LEU A 279 22.16 -28.04 -6.05
CA LEU A 279 21.09 -28.48 -6.94
C LEU A 279 20.07 -29.31 -6.18
N LYS A 280 18.77 -29.01 -6.36
CA LYS A 280 17.68 -29.84 -5.82
C LYS A 280 17.72 -31.25 -6.42
N ILE A 281 17.50 -32.27 -5.59
CA ILE A 281 17.46 -33.69 -5.98
C ILE A 281 16.36 -34.43 -5.19
N GLY A 282 15.86 -35.53 -5.75
CA GLY A 282 14.89 -36.40 -5.11
C GLY A 282 13.50 -35.78 -4.97
N GLN A 283 12.71 -36.27 -4.02
CA GLN A 283 11.35 -35.78 -3.77
C GLN A 283 11.37 -34.41 -3.12
N TRP A 284 10.48 -33.53 -3.58
CA TRP A 284 10.33 -32.16 -3.12
C TRP A 284 8.87 -31.79 -2.95
N ILE A 285 8.60 -31.01 -1.92
CA ILE A 285 7.34 -30.28 -1.72
C ILE A 285 7.67 -28.78 -1.77
N GLU A 286 7.16 -28.09 -2.78
CA GLU A 286 7.26 -26.65 -2.95
C GLU A 286 5.98 -25.95 -2.53
N LEU A 287 6.06 -24.64 -2.32
CA LEU A 287 4.88 -23.80 -2.09
C LEU A 287 4.53 -23.09 -3.40
N SER A 288 3.25 -22.82 -3.63
CA SER A 288 2.84 -21.97 -4.75
C SER A 288 3.33 -20.54 -4.58
N ASP A 289 3.50 -19.83 -5.71
CA ASP A 289 3.59 -18.37 -5.67
C ASP A 289 2.33 -17.80 -5.01
N GLY A 290 2.50 -16.83 -4.09
CA GLY A 290 1.38 -16.30 -3.31
C GLY A 290 0.87 -17.27 -2.25
N PHE A 291 1.72 -18.14 -1.68
CA PHE A 291 1.34 -18.91 -0.48
C PHE A 291 1.11 -17.97 0.71
N TRP A 292 -0.07 -18.03 1.31
CA TRP A 292 -0.38 -17.33 2.57
C TRP A 292 -1.56 -18.01 3.26
N TYR A 293 -2.04 -17.40 4.34
CA TYR A 293 -3.09 -17.94 5.19
C TYR A 293 -4.30 -18.52 4.45
N ASP A 294 -4.82 -17.81 3.44
CA ASP A 294 -5.99 -18.24 2.66
C ASP A 294 -5.62 -18.89 1.30
N SER A 295 -4.33 -19.12 1.03
CA SER A 295 -3.83 -19.82 -0.15
C SER A 295 -2.74 -20.82 0.22
N GLN A 296 -3.13 -21.89 0.92
CA GLN A 296 -2.21 -22.93 1.37
C GLN A 296 -2.07 -24.02 0.30
N VAL A 297 -1.29 -23.74 -0.75
CA VAL A 297 -1.08 -24.68 -1.86
C VAL A 297 0.36 -25.18 -1.89
N THR A 298 0.51 -26.50 -1.94
CA THR A 298 1.80 -27.18 -2.06
C THR A 298 1.90 -27.94 -3.38
N ILE A 299 3.12 -28.07 -3.91
CA ILE A 299 3.40 -28.72 -5.19
C ILE A 299 4.44 -29.81 -4.94
N TYR A 300 4.05 -31.07 -5.11
CA TYR A 300 4.87 -32.24 -4.82
C TYR A 300 5.37 -32.89 -6.10
N GLY A 301 6.66 -33.20 -6.19
CA GLY A 301 7.23 -33.97 -7.29
C GLY A 301 8.71 -34.24 -7.10
N GLU A 302 9.40 -34.59 -8.19
CA GLU A 302 10.80 -35.02 -8.13
C GLU A 302 11.73 -34.09 -8.93
N TYR A 303 12.92 -33.87 -8.35
CA TYR A 303 14.04 -33.20 -8.97
C TYR A 303 15.18 -34.17 -9.31
N LYS A 304 15.83 -33.95 -10.45
CA LYS A 304 17.09 -34.57 -10.82
C LYS A 304 18.06 -33.49 -11.29
N ASN A 305 19.15 -33.29 -10.56
CA ASN A 305 20.17 -32.27 -10.84
C ASN A 305 19.59 -30.86 -11.03
N GLY A 306 18.68 -30.45 -10.15
CA GLY A 306 18.04 -29.13 -10.20
C GLY A 306 16.92 -28.99 -11.23
N ILE A 307 16.63 -30.05 -12.00
CA ILE A 307 15.57 -30.06 -13.01
C ILE A 307 14.37 -30.86 -12.51
N LYS A 308 13.15 -30.33 -12.68
CA LYS A 308 11.90 -31.05 -12.38
C LYS A 308 11.67 -32.17 -13.37
N ILE A 309 11.35 -33.37 -12.88
CA ILE A 309 11.08 -34.55 -13.70
C ILE A 309 9.80 -35.26 -13.23
N GLY A 310 9.23 -36.09 -14.10
CA GLY A 310 8.14 -37.01 -13.72
C GLY A 310 6.85 -36.29 -13.33
N ARG A 311 6.06 -36.95 -12.47
CA ARG A 311 4.74 -36.45 -12.05
C ARG A 311 4.87 -35.39 -10.96
N TRP A 312 4.15 -34.28 -11.12
CA TRP A 312 4.02 -33.23 -10.12
C TRP A 312 2.54 -33.04 -9.77
N ASN A 313 2.20 -33.10 -8.49
CA ASN A 313 0.84 -32.98 -7.97
C ASN A 313 0.67 -31.66 -7.21
N ILE A 314 -0.47 -31.00 -7.37
CA ILE A 314 -0.80 -29.74 -6.68
C ILE A 314 -1.87 -30.01 -5.62
N TRP A 315 -1.54 -29.75 -4.36
CA TRP A 315 -2.39 -30.00 -3.20
C TRP A 315 -2.80 -28.68 -2.55
N TYR A 316 -4.09 -28.51 -2.32
CA TYR A 316 -4.64 -27.36 -1.60
C TYR A 316 -5.16 -27.79 -0.23
N ASN A 317 -4.69 -27.16 0.83
CA ASN A 317 -5.24 -27.34 2.17
C ASN A 317 -6.48 -26.46 2.34
N ASN A 318 -7.66 -27.05 2.20
CA ASN A 318 -8.92 -26.34 2.38
C ASN A 318 -9.14 -26.07 3.87
N ARG A 319 -8.92 -24.82 4.28
CA ARG A 319 -9.01 -24.36 5.66
C ARG A 319 -10.37 -24.59 6.32
N ASP A 320 -11.47 -24.43 5.57
CA ASP A 320 -12.82 -24.62 6.12
C ASP A 320 -13.07 -26.07 6.54
N THR A 321 -12.38 -27.01 5.86
CA THR A 321 -12.51 -28.46 6.13
C THR A 321 -11.29 -29.08 6.80
N ASN A 322 -10.18 -28.33 6.89
CA ASN A 322 -8.85 -28.79 7.25
C ASN A 322 -8.41 -30.06 6.48
N LYS A 323 -8.78 -30.16 5.20
CA LYS A 323 -8.46 -31.30 4.32
C LYS A 323 -7.58 -30.88 3.16
N ASN A 324 -6.56 -31.70 2.89
CA ASN A 324 -5.75 -31.58 1.68
C ASN A 324 -6.47 -32.19 0.48
N CYS A 325 -6.68 -31.40 -0.55
CA CYS A 325 -7.34 -31.79 -1.80
C CYS A 325 -6.33 -31.76 -2.94
N LEU A 326 -6.25 -32.83 -3.74
CA LEU A 326 -5.52 -32.82 -5.00
C LEU A 326 -6.32 -31.99 -6.01
N ILE A 327 -5.81 -30.82 -6.38
CA ILE A 327 -6.50 -29.86 -7.25
C ILE A 327 -5.83 -29.72 -8.62
N GLY A 328 -4.64 -30.28 -8.81
CA GLY A 328 -3.99 -30.25 -10.12
C GLY A 328 -2.65 -30.97 -10.19
N GLY A 329 -1.84 -30.60 -11.18
CA GLY A 329 -0.58 -31.26 -11.49
C GLY A 329 -0.45 -31.71 -12.95
N GLY A 330 0.68 -32.33 -13.28
CA GLY A 330 0.98 -32.91 -14.60
C GLY A 330 2.35 -33.59 -14.65
N PHE A 331 2.93 -33.75 -15.84
CA PHE A 331 4.21 -34.45 -16.04
C PHE A 331 5.29 -33.58 -16.68
N TYR A 332 6.47 -33.52 -16.06
CA TYR A 332 7.67 -33.00 -16.71
C TYR A 332 8.37 -34.08 -17.50
N ASP A 333 9.11 -33.70 -18.54
CA ASP A 333 9.92 -34.63 -19.30
C ASP A 333 11.09 -35.19 -18.46
N VAL A 334 11.35 -36.49 -18.62
CA VAL A 334 12.36 -37.21 -17.85
C VAL A 334 13.76 -37.06 -18.44
N ASN A 335 13.87 -36.58 -19.68
CA ASN A 335 15.14 -36.39 -20.38
C ASN A 335 15.92 -35.16 -19.90
N GLY A 336 15.43 -34.44 -18.89
CA GLY A 336 16.23 -33.46 -18.15
C GLY A 336 16.15 -32.02 -18.65
N GLU A 337 15.13 -31.64 -19.42
CA GLU A 337 14.96 -30.23 -19.82
C GLU A 337 14.00 -29.46 -18.89
N GLY A 338 13.30 -30.13 -17.97
CA GLY A 338 12.34 -29.48 -17.07
C GLY A 338 11.10 -28.95 -17.80
N ILE A 339 10.79 -29.54 -18.94
CA ILE A 339 9.73 -29.14 -19.84
C ILE A 339 8.43 -29.87 -19.49
N LYS A 340 7.32 -29.12 -19.37
CA LYS A 340 5.98 -29.69 -19.14
C LYS A 340 5.50 -30.46 -20.38
N LYS A 341 4.85 -31.60 -20.18
CA LYS A 341 4.26 -32.43 -21.25
C LYS A 341 2.92 -33.06 -20.84
N GLY A 342 2.07 -33.30 -21.83
CA GLY A 342 0.80 -33.99 -21.64
C GLY A 342 -0.23 -33.15 -20.90
N LYS A 343 -1.20 -33.79 -20.24
CA LYS A 343 -2.26 -33.09 -19.50
C LYS A 343 -1.70 -32.43 -18.25
N TRP A 344 -2.12 -31.19 -18.01
CA TRP A 344 -1.71 -30.41 -16.87
C TRP A 344 -2.87 -29.58 -16.31
N ILE A 345 -2.96 -29.50 -14.99
CA ILE A 345 -3.83 -28.57 -14.28
C ILE A 345 -2.96 -27.60 -13.46
N GLU A 346 -3.04 -26.31 -13.75
CA GLU A 346 -2.23 -25.25 -13.13
C GLU A 346 -3.07 -24.32 -12.26
N LEU A 347 -2.42 -23.67 -11.30
CA LEU A 347 -3.04 -22.62 -10.50
C LEU A 347 -3.12 -21.32 -11.29
N ASN A 348 -4.19 -20.57 -11.07
CA ASN A 348 -4.21 -19.15 -11.39
C ASN A 348 -3.35 -18.37 -10.37
N HIS A 349 -2.71 -17.29 -10.81
CA HIS A 349 -1.95 -16.40 -9.92
C HIS A 349 -2.82 -15.67 -8.87
N THR A 350 -4.14 -15.68 -9.05
CA THR A 350 -5.14 -15.21 -8.06
C THR A 350 -5.77 -16.34 -7.26
N PHE A 351 -5.14 -17.52 -7.18
CA PHE A 351 -5.69 -18.63 -6.39
C PHE A 351 -5.65 -18.32 -4.88
N TRP A 352 -6.83 -18.36 -4.24
CA TRP A 352 -7.04 -18.33 -2.79
C TRP A 352 -8.39 -18.98 -2.46
N ILE A 353 -8.76 -19.12 -1.18
CA ILE A 353 -9.95 -19.89 -0.73
C ILE A 353 -11.25 -19.47 -1.42
N GLY A 354 -11.45 -18.18 -1.73
CA GLY A 354 -12.64 -17.68 -2.40
C GLY A 354 -12.57 -17.65 -3.93
N ALA A 355 -11.39 -17.84 -4.55
CA ALA A 355 -11.23 -17.83 -6.00
C ALA A 355 -10.97 -19.21 -6.60
N GLN A 356 -10.14 -20.06 -6.01
CA GLN A 356 -9.89 -21.45 -6.43
C GLN A 356 -9.90 -21.71 -7.97
N ILE A 357 -9.24 -20.85 -8.76
CA ILE A 357 -9.22 -20.92 -10.23
C ILE A 357 -8.03 -21.75 -10.69
N THR A 358 -8.26 -22.71 -11.58
CA THR A 358 -7.21 -23.53 -12.19
C THR A 358 -7.35 -23.60 -13.72
N PHE A 359 -6.26 -23.81 -14.43
CA PHE A 359 -6.23 -24.01 -15.89
C PHE A 359 -5.92 -25.47 -16.21
N ASN A 360 -6.80 -26.16 -16.94
CA ASN A 360 -6.63 -27.55 -17.33
C ASN A 360 -6.47 -27.68 -18.85
N GLY A 361 -5.32 -28.14 -19.33
CA GLY A 361 -5.05 -28.29 -20.76
C GLY A 361 -3.90 -29.24 -21.07
N GLU A 362 -3.49 -29.28 -22.33
CA GLU A 362 -2.35 -30.08 -22.79
C GLU A 362 -1.09 -29.21 -22.95
N TYR A 363 0.07 -29.79 -22.68
CA TYR A 363 1.39 -29.22 -22.94
C TYR A 363 2.15 -30.05 -23.98
N LYS A 364 2.78 -29.35 -24.94
CA LYS A 364 3.69 -29.92 -25.93
C LYS A 364 4.95 -29.05 -25.97
N ASN A 365 6.12 -29.68 -25.82
CA ASN A 365 7.41 -28.99 -25.78
C ASN A 365 7.43 -27.81 -24.78
N GLY A 366 6.75 -27.96 -23.64
CA GLY A 366 6.76 -26.96 -22.55
C GLY A 366 5.78 -25.81 -22.73
N LYS A 367 5.08 -25.79 -23.86
CA LYS A 367 4.09 -24.77 -24.21
C LYS A 367 2.69 -25.36 -24.15
N ARG A 368 1.72 -24.53 -23.77
CA ARG A 368 0.29 -24.92 -23.80
C ARG A 368 -0.15 -25.14 -25.24
N ALA A 369 -0.89 -26.21 -25.48
CA ALA A 369 -1.41 -26.56 -26.80
C ALA A 369 -2.84 -27.10 -26.70
N GLY A 370 -3.58 -27.05 -27.81
CA GLY A 370 -4.92 -27.61 -27.89
C GLY A 370 -5.93 -26.90 -27.00
N PHE A 371 -6.94 -27.62 -26.52
CA PHE A 371 -8.02 -27.03 -25.73
C PHE A 371 -7.59 -26.78 -24.29
N GLN A 372 -7.84 -25.57 -23.80
CA GLN A 372 -7.52 -25.11 -22.46
C GLN A 372 -8.81 -24.79 -21.73
N ASN A 373 -9.06 -25.44 -20.59
CA ASN A 373 -10.21 -25.20 -19.73
C ASN A 373 -9.85 -24.28 -18.58
N ILE A 374 -10.77 -23.40 -18.20
CA ILE A 374 -10.69 -22.63 -16.96
C ILE A 374 -11.69 -23.25 -16.00
N LEU A 375 -11.20 -23.70 -14.85
CA LEU A 375 -12.00 -24.35 -13.81
C LEU A 375 -12.09 -23.45 -12.58
N TYR A 376 -13.27 -23.38 -11.98
CA TYR A 376 -13.55 -22.74 -10.71
C TYR A 376 -14.12 -23.77 -9.74
N LYS A 377 -13.45 -24.03 -8.61
CA LYS A 377 -13.85 -25.11 -7.67
C LYS A 377 -14.13 -26.43 -8.42
N ASN A 378 -13.22 -26.79 -9.33
CA ASN A 378 -13.28 -27.96 -10.24
C ASN A 378 -14.44 -27.98 -11.25
N LYS A 379 -15.21 -26.90 -11.41
CA LYS A 379 -16.25 -26.77 -12.43
C LYS A 379 -15.74 -25.92 -13.59
N GLN A 380 -15.91 -26.37 -14.82
CA GLN A 380 -15.52 -25.58 -15.99
C GLN A 380 -16.37 -24.31 -16.08
N ILE A 381 -15.70 -23.15 -16.12
CA ILE A 381 -16.33 -21.83 -16.29
C ILE A 381 -15.91 -21.13 -17.58
N GLY A 382 -14.84 -21.61 -18.24
CA GLY A 382 -14.35 -21.02 -19.47
C GLY A 382 -13.26 -21.85 -20.15
N GLY A 383 -12.53 -21.21 -21.05
CA GLY A 383 -11.51 -21.86 -21.88
C GLY A 383 -11.63 -21.59 -23.37
N GLY A 384 -10.75 -22.20 -24.16
CA GLY A 384 -10.78 -22.15 -25.62
C GLY A 384 -9.63 -22.92 -26.26
N LEU A 385 -9.41 -22.72 -27.56
CA LEU A 385 -8.41 -23.45 -28.35
C LEU A 385 -7.13 -22.62 -28.55
N LEU A 386 -5.97 -23.21 -28.26
CA LEU A 386 -4.68 -22.69 -28.68
C LEU A 386 -4.29 -23.31 -30.03
N ASP A 387 -3.75 -22.49 -30.92
CA ASP A 387 -3.16 -22.95 -32.17
C ASP A 387 -2.00 -23.92 -31.88
N LYS A 388 -1.77 -24.88 -32.78
CA LYS A 388 -0.76 -25.94 -32.60
C LYS A 388 0.67 -25.46 -32.84
N GLY A 389 0.85 -24.22 -33.27
CA GLY A 389 2.17 -23.59 -33.45
C GLY A 389 2.86 -23.27 -32.13
N ASP A 390 4.10 -22.79 -32.23
CA ASP A 390 5.02 -22.63 -31.10
C ASP A 390 4.69 -21.43 -30.17
N ASP A 391 3.60 -20.68 -30.34
CA ASP A 391 3.47 -19.36 -29.69
C ASP A 391 2.27 -19.22 -28.73
N GLU A 392 1.65 -20.32 -28.26
CA GLU A 392 0.48 -20.31 -27.36
C GLU A 392 -0.65 -19.36 -27.84
N ILE A 393 -0.82 -19.28 -29.16
CA ILE A 393 -1.71 -18.31 -29.81
C ILE A 393 -3.17 -18.76 -29.61
N LYS A 394 -3.97 -17.94 -28.93
CA LYS A 394 -5.41 -18.17 -28.80
C LYS A 394 -6.11 -18.06 -30.17
N VAL A 395 -7.01 -18.99 -30.46
CA VAL A 395 -7.81 -19.03 -31.69
C VAL A 395 -9.24 -19.51 -31.43
N GLY A 396 -10.19 -19.06 -32.25
CA GLY A 396 -11.58 -19.50 -32.18
C GLY A 396 -12.33 -18.95 -30.96
N LYS A 397 -13.41 -19.63 -30.56
CA LYS A 397 -14.23 -19.22 -29.41
C LYS A 397 -13.44 -19.35 -28.11
N TRP A 398 -13.56 -18.34 -27.26
CA TRP A 398 -12.86 -18.29 -25.99
C TRP A 398 -13.71 -17.65 -24.90
N ILE A 399 -13.62 -18.20 -23.69
CA ILE A 399 -14.19 -17.62 -22.47
C ILE A 399 -13.06 -17.34 -21.50
N GLU A 400 -12.85 -16.07 -21.14
CA GLU A 400 -11.84 -15.62 -20.17
C GLU A 400 -12.50 -15.29 -18.82
N GLN A 401 -11.79 -15.48 -17.72
CA GLN A 401 -12.20 -14.99 -16.41
C GLN A 401 -11.79 -13.53 -16.20
N TYR A 402 -12.57 -12.81 -15.39
CA TYR A 402 -12.18 -11.50 -14.87
C TYR A 402 -11.01 -11.61 -13.88
N GLU A 403 -10.18 -10.57 -13.80
CA GLU A 403 -9.00 -10.56 -12.94
C GLU A 403 -9.36 -10.70 -11.45
N GLN A 404 -10.45 -10.07 -11.02
CA GLN A 404 -10.97 -10.16 -9.65
C GLN A 404 -12.06 -11.23 -9.53
N PHE A 405 -11.87 -12.41 -10.13
CA PHE A 405 -12.86 -13.49 -10.04
C PHE A 405 -12.80 -14.19 -8.67
N TYR A 406 -13.89 -14.15 -7.91
CA TYR A 406 -14.06 -14.85 -6.62
C TYR A 406 -15.53 -15.19 -6.36
N ASP A 407 -15.82 -15.84 -5.23
CA ASP A 407 -17.15 -16.35 -4.84
C ASP A 407 -18.29 -15.36 -5.12
N ASP A 408 -18.16 -14.11 -4.69
CA ASP A 408 -19.19 -13.07 -4.86
C ASP A 408 -19.07 -12.27 -6.19
N LEU A 409 -18.01 -12.51 -6.98
CA LEU A 409 -17.76 -11.79 -8.22
C LEU A 409 -17.28 -12.71 -9.34
N GLN A 410 -18.22 -13.38 -9.98
CA GLN A 410 -17.94 -14.34 -11.04
C GLN A 410 -18.26 -13.74 -12.42
N ILE A 411 -17.28 -13.04 -12.99
CA ILE A 411 -17.39 -12.39 -14.31
C ILE A 411 -16.52 -13.14 -15.33
N ILE A 412 -17.07 -13.37 -16.52
CA ILE A 412 -16.36 -13.95 -17.65
C ILE A 412 -16.53 -13.08 -18.91
N TYR A 413 -15.57 -13.16 -19.82
CA TYR A 413 -15.58 -12.54 -21.14
C TYR A 413 -15.69 -13.62 -22.20
N ASN A 414 -16.72 -13.59 -23.04
CA ASN A 414 -16.94 -14.59 -24.10
C ASN A 414 -16.80 -13.93 -25.47
N GLY A 415 -15.94 -14.46 -26.32
CA GLY A 415 -15.76 -13.93 -27.67
C GLY A 415 -14.92 -14.83 -28.56
N VAL A 416 -14.31 -14.23 -29.58
CA VAL A 416 -13.49 -14.96 -30.56
C VAL A 416 -12.10 -14.35 -30.65
N TYR A 417 -11.11 -15.23 -30.72
CA TYR A 417 -9.73 -14.91 -31.04
C TYR A 417 -9.39 -15.28 -32.49
N SER A 418 -8.58 -14.45 -33.13
CA SER A 418 -7.94 -14.73 -34.42
C SER A 418 -6.47 -14.34 -34.33
N LYS A 419 -5.56 -15.29 -34.57
CA LYS A 419 -4.10 -15.11 -34.45
C LYS A 419 -3.69 -14.44 -33.12
N GLY A 420 -4.30 -14.87 -32.02
CA GLY A 420 -3.97 -14.39 -30.67
C GLY A 420 -4.58 -13.04 -30.31
N LYS A 421 -5.35 -12.42 -31.21
CA LYS A 421 -6.00 -11.12 -31.02
C LYS A 421 -7.51 -11.26 -30.88
N LYS A 422 -8.13 -10.52 -29.98
CA LYS A 422 -9.59 -10.42 -29.85
C LYS A 422 -10.19 -9.81 -31.12
N VAL A 423 -11.17 -10.50 -31.72
CA VAL A 423 -11.89 -10.03 -32.91
C VAL A 423 -13.40 -10.18 -32.74
N GLY A 424 -14.17 -9.36 -33.44
CA GLY A 424 -15.63 -9.45 -33.45
C GLY A 424 -16.27 -9.15 -32.10
N ARG A 425 -17.47 -9.71 -31.87
CA ARG A 425 -18.26 -9.46 -30.65
C ARG A 425 -17.66 -10.19 -29.44
N TRP A 426 -17.52 -9.45 -28.34
CA TRP A 426 -17.13 -9.94 -27.03
C TRP A 426 -18.17 -9.53 -25.99
N ASP A 427 -18.77 -10.50 -25.33
CA ASP A 427 -19.77 -10.31 -24.29
C ASP A 427 -19.15 -10.41 -22.90
N ILE A 428 -19.63 -9.60 -21.97
CA ILE A 428 -19.26 -9.65 -20.56
C ILE A 428 -20.42 -10.30 -19.82
N LEU A 429 -20.20 -11.45 -19.20
CA LEU A 429 -21.22 -12.18 -18.46
C LEU A 429 -20.93 -12.17 -16.97
N PHE A 430 -21.96 -11.94 -16.17
CA PHE A 430 -21.91 -11.98 -14.71
C PHE A 430 -22.84 -13.08 -14.18
N ARG A 431 -22.36 -13.90 -13.24
CA ARG A 431 -23.16 -14.98 -12.67
C ARG A 431 -24.09 -14.45 -11.57
N LYS A 432 -25.40 -14.55 -11.78
CA LYS A 432 -26.45 -14.24 -10.81
C LYS A 432 -27.27 -15.50 -10.53
N VAL A 433 -27.34 -15.94 -9.27
CA VAL A 433 -28.16 -17.09 -8.83
C VAL A 433 -28.03 -18.29 -9.79
N ASP A 434 -26.78 -18.77 -9.95
CA ASP A 434 -26.38 -19.90 -10.81
C ASP A 434 -26.44 -19.73 -12.33
N LYS A 435 -26.89 -18.59 -12.86
CA LYS A 435 -26.90 -18.34 -14.32
C LYS A 435 -26.03 -17.16 -14.72
N TYR A 436 -25.32 -17.27 -15.84
CA TYR A 436 -24.61 -16.15 -16.44
C TYR A 436 -25.57 -15.26 -17.23
N GLN A 437 -25.52 -13.96 -16.96
CA GLN A 437 -26.29 -12.93 -17.66
C GLN A 437 -25.33 -11.98 -18.36
N ILE A 438 -25.63 -11.60 -19.60
CA ILE A 438 -24.83 -10.59 -20.33
C ILE A 438 -25.08 -9.23 -19.67
N ILE A 439 -24.02 -8.64 -19.12
CA ILE A 439 -24.06 -7.32 -18.48
C ILE A 439 -23.27 -6.26 -19.26
N GLY A 440 -22.57 -6.67 -20.31
CA GLY A 440 -21.83 -5.75 -21.16
C GLY A 440 -21.14 -6.41 -22.34
N GLY A 441 -20.17 -5.72 -22.94
CA GLY A 441 -19.46 -6.18 -24.13
C GLY A 441 -19.45 -5.17 -25.27
N GLY A 442 -18.80 -5.53 -26.36
CA GLY A 442 -18.67 -4.72 -27.56
C GLY A 442 -17.95 -5.47 -28.67
N SER A 443 -17.48 -4.75 -29.69
CA SER A 443 -16.81 -5.37 -30.84
C SER A 443 -15.37 -4.91 -30.99
N TYR A 444 -14.51 -5.84 -31.38
CA TYR A 444 -13.16 -5.57 -31.86
C TYR A 444 -13.12 -5.62 -33.40
N HIS A 445 -12.23 -4.84 -34.00
CA HIS A 445 -11.99 -4.87 -35.44
C HIS A 445 -11.53 -6.27 -35.89
N LYS A 446 -11.88 -6.68 -37.11
CA LYS A 446 -11.60 -8.05 -37.59
C LYS A 446 -10.15 -8.26 -38.02
N GLU A 447 -9.49 -7.20 -38.47
CA GLU A 447 -8.17 -7.26 -39.11
C GLU A 447 -7.06 -6.61 -38.27
N ASP A 448 -7.42 -5.84 -37.24
CA ASP A 448 -6.46 -5.03 -36.47
C ASP A 448 -6.33 -5.48 -35.00
N ASP A 449 -5.17 -5.15 -34.44
CA ASP A 449 -4.61 -5.50 -33.13
C ASP A 449 -5.51 -5.11 -31.94
N GLU A 450 -6.56 -5.89 -31.69
CA GLU A 450 -7.46 -5.73 -30.53
C GLU A 450 -8.05 -4.31 -30.44
N ILE A 451 -8.34 -3.72 -31.59
CA ILE A 451 -8.92 -2.39 -31.69
C ILE A 451 -10.42 -2.45 -31.40
N LYS A 452 -10.85 -1.93 -30.24
CA LYS A 452 -12.25 -1.69 -29.90
C LYS A 452 -12.88 -0.72 -30.89
N VAL A 453 -14.05 -1.09 -31.40
CA VAL A 453 -14.87 -0.32 -32.34
C VAL A 453 -16.35 -0.43 -32.00
N GLY A 454 -17.12 0.58 -32.38
CA GLY A 454 -18.58 0.61 -32.24
C GLY A 454 -19.04 0.69 -30.79
N LYS A 455 -20.27 0.24 -30.52
CA LYS A 455 -20.89 0.32 -29.19
C LYS A 455 -20.25 -0.65 -28.20
N TRP A 456 -19.95 -0.15 -27.02
CA TRP A 456 -19.36 -0.88 -25.90
C TRP A 456 -20.11 -0.64 -24.61
N THR A 457 -20.20 -1.68 -23.79
CA THR A 457 -20.56 -1.61 -22.37
C THR A 457 -19.38 -2.15 -21.56
N GLU A 458 -18.71 -1.30 -20.79
CA GLU A 458 -17.54 -1.62 -19.99
C GLU A 458 -17.85 -1.68 -18.50
N LEU A 459 -17.11 -2.47 -17.75
CA LEU A 459 -17.17 -2.48 -16.28
C LEU A 459 -16.31 -1.36 -15.71
N SER A 460 -16.70 -0.82 -14.56
CA SER A 460 -15.81 -0.01 -13.74
C SER A 460 -14.61 -0.79 -13.22
N LYS A 461 -13.47 -0.11 -13.04
CA LYS A 461 -12.30 -0.67 -12.34
C LYS A 461 -12.65 -1.13 -10.92
N GLU A 462 -13.65 -0.49 -10.31
CA GLU A 462 -14.16 -0.80 -8.97
C GLU A 462 -15.42 -1.67 -9.01
N PHE A 463 -15.65 -2.43 -10.09
CA PHE A 463 -16.82 -3.30 -10.20
C PHE A 463 -16.77 -4.39 -9.12
N LYS A 464 -17.69 -4.30 -8.17
CA LYS A 464 -17.89 -5.20 -7.03
C LYS A 464 -19.37 -5.52 -6.94
N ILE A 465 -19.71 -6.53 -6.14
CA ILE A 465 -21.11 -6.98 -5.99
C ILE A 465 -22.07 -5.83 -5.66
N HIS A 466 -21.68 -4.86 -4.82
CA HIS A 466 -22.51 -3.71 -4.44
C HIS A 466 -22.34 -2.46 -5.33
N SER A 467 -21.28 -2.38 -6.13
CA SER A 467 -21.03 -1.20 -6.97
C SER A 467 -21.53 -1.39 -8.41
N GLN A 468 -21.45 -2.59 -9.00
CA GLN A 468 -21.91 -2.97 -10.36
C GLN A 468 -22.06 -1.82 -11.38
N ILE A 469 -21.04 -0.98 -11.54
CA ILE A 469 -21.08 0.18 -12.43
C ILE A 469 -20.64 -0.22 -13.83
N THR A 470 -21.45 0.14 -14.84
CA THR A 470 -21.08 0.01 -16.24
C THR A 470 -21.04 1.35 -16.98
N TYR A 471 -20.25 1.41 -18.03
CA TYR A 471 -20.14 2.54 -18.95
C TYR A 471 -20.59 2.12 -20.34
N ILE A 472 -21.58 2.80 -20.92
CA ILE A 472 -22.11 2.49 -22.26
C ILE A 472 -21.80 3.65 -23.20
N GLY A 473 -21.08 3.39 -24.28
CA GLY A 473 -20.78 4.40 -25.30
C GLY A 473 -20.15 3.79 -26.54
N GLU A 474 -19.41 4.58 -27.30
CA GLU A 474 -18.79 4.15 -28.56
C GLU A 474 -17.27 4.31 -28.56
N TYR A 475 -16.60 3.36 -29.21
CA TYR A 475 -15.18 3.41 -29.53
C TYR A 475 -14.96 3.61 -31.02
N LYS A 476 -13.95 4.43 -31.34
CA LYS A 476 -13.35 4.56 -32.66
C LYS A 476 -11.84 4.42 -32.51
N ASN A 477 -11.26 3.37 -33.10
CA ASN A 477 -9.83 3.09 -33.05
C ASN A 477 -9.26 3.06 -31.61
N ASN A 478 -9.86 2.27 -30.72
CA ASN A 478 -9.47 2.18 -29.30
C ASN A 478 -9.63 3.48 -28.48
N LYS A 479 -10.26 4.52 -29.05
CA LYS A 479 -10.52 5.79 -28.36
C LYS A 479 -12.01 5.98 -28.16
N LYS A 480 -12.40 6.41 -26.97
CA LYS A 480 -13.79 6.73 -26.64
C LYS A 480 -14.23 7.96 -27.42
N VAL A 481 -15.39 7.88 -28.06
CA VAL A 481 -15.99 8.98 -28.83
C VAL A 481 -17.46 9.14 -28.46
N GLY A 482 -18.03 10.30 -28.76
CA GLY A 482 -19.45 10.59 -28.58
C GLY A 482 -19.94 10.46 -27.14
N ASN A 483 -21.22 10.17 -26.98
CA ASN A 483 -21.87 10.10 -25.65
C ASN A 483 -21.56 8.77 -24.95
N TRP A 484 -21.26 8.88 -23.65
CA TRP A 484 -20.99 7.79 -22.75
C TRP A 484 -21.84 7.91 -21.51
N ASP A 485 -22.70 6.93 -21.29
CA ASP A 485 -23.61 6.84 -20.16
C ASP A 485 -23.03 5.95 -19.05
N ILE A 486 -23.33 6.28 -17.80
CA ILE A 486 -22.93 5.49 -16.63
C ILE A 486 -24.18 4.87 -16.02
N TYR A 487 -24.17 3.55 -15.86
CA TYR A 487 -25.28 2.77 -15.29
C TYR A 487 -24.84 2.08 -14.00
N TRP A 488 -25.79 1.97 -13.08
CA TRP A 488 -25.65 1.19 -11.86
C TRP A 488 -26.60 -0.01 -11.89
N ASN A 489 -26.04 -1.21 -11.97
CA ASN A 489 -26.82 -2.40 -12.31
C ASN A 489 -27.33 -3.18 -11.09
N TRP A 490 -26.85 -2.85 -9.89
CA TRP A 490 -27.21 -3.55 -8.65
C TRP A 490 -28.74 -3.57 -8.40
N PHE A 491 -29.41 -2.45 -8.68
CA PHE A 491 -30.87 -2.27 -8.51
C PHE A 491 -31.64 -2.10 -9.83
N GLY A 492 -31.10 -2.59 -10.97
CA GLY A 492 -31.83 -2.60 -12.24
C GLY A 492 -31.42 -1.51 -13.24
N ASN A 493 -30.17 -1.56 -13.71
CA ASN A 493 -29.61 -0.74 -14.79
C ASN A 493 -30.05 0.73 -14.76
N ILE A 494 -29.83 1.40 -13.63
CA ILE A 494 -30.22 2.79 -13.43
C ILE A 494 -29.15 3.69 -14.05
N LYS A 495 -29.50 4.55 -15.02
CA LYS A 495 -28.58 5.58 -15.53
C LYS A 495 -28.32 6.61 -14.43
N ILE A 496 -27.06 6.70 -13.99
CA ILE A 496 -26.64 7.57 -12.88
C ILE A 496 -25.72 8.71 -13.31
N GLY A 497 -25.18 8.67 -14.54
CA GLY A 497 -24.29 9.71 -15.03
C GLY A 497 -23.90 9.54 -16.49
N GLY A 498 -22.80 10.20 -16.89
CA GLY A 498 -22.31 10.20 -18.25
C GLY A 498 -21.85 11.57 -18.76
N GLY A 499 -21.37 11.60 -20.00
CA GLY A 499 -20.96 12.82 -20.72
C GLY A 499 -20.45 12.47 -22.11
N SER A 500 -19.75 13.39 -22.77
CA SER A 500 -19.28 13.19 -24.14
C SER A 500 -17.76 13.20 -24.24
N TYR A 501 -17.22 12.39 -25.15
CA TYR A 501 -15.84 12.46 -25.61
C TYR A 501 -15.78 13.14 -26.99
N ASP A 502 -14.62 13.66 -27.36
CA ASP A 502 -14.42 14.27 -28.68
C ASP A 502 -14.63 13.28 -29.83
N GLU A 503 -15.25 13.74 -30.91
CA GLU A 503 -15.54 12.93 -32.12
C GLU A 503 -14.30 12.68 -32.99
N ILE A 504 -13.23 13.43 -32.76
CA ILE A 504 -11.97 13.35 -33.51
C ILE A 504 -11.20 12.07 -33.11
N GLY A 505 -11.54 11.47 -31.96
CA GLY A 505 -10.97 10.22 -31.49
C GLY A 505 -9.71 10.42 -30.66
N ASN A 506 -9.53 11.56 -29.99
CA ASN A 506 -8.43 11.73 -29.05
C ASN A 506 -8.73 11.08 -27.69
N GLY A 507 -10.00 10.74 -27.43
CA GLY A 507 -10.45 10.18 -26.15
C GLY A 507 -10.51 11.20 -25.03
N MET A 508 -10.61 12.50 -25.36
CA MET A 508 -10.71 13.59 -24.40
C MET A 508 -12.17 13.84 -24.04
N LYS A 509 -12.46 13.96 -22.74
CA LYS A 509 -13.78 14.39 -22.26
C LYS A 509 -14.05 15.83 -22.69
N ILE A 510 -15.29 16.09 -23.11
CA ILE A 510 -15.80 17.42 -23.51
C ILE A 510 -17.22 17.62 -22.98
N GLY A 511 -17.66 18.88 -22.90
CA GLY A 511 -19.03 19.22 -22.55
C GLY A 511 -19.40 18.90 -21.11
N LYS A 512 -20.69 18.70 -20.84
CA LYS A 512 -21.19 18.43 -19.49
C LYS A 512 -20.99 16.96 -19.13
N TRP A 513 -20.53 16.71 -17.91
CA TRP A 513 -20.31 15.39 -17.34
C TRP A 513 -20.99 15.26 -15.98
N ILE A 514 -21.46 14.05 -15.70
CA ILE A 514 -21.88 13.56 -14.39
C ILE A 514 -21.00 12.36 -14.07
N GLU A 515 -20.06 12.54 -13.15
CA GLU A 515 -19.16 11.51 -12.65
C GLU A 515 -19.63 10.99 -11.28
N TYR A 516 -19.07 9.88 -10.84
CA TYR A 516 -19.27 9.33 -9.50
C TYR A 516 -17.93 9.20 -8.77
N CYS A 517 -17.96 9.12 -7.44
CA CYS A 517 -16.77 8.91 -6.61
C CYS A 517 -16.27 7.46 -6.66
N ASP A 518 -14.96 7.21 -6.63
CA ASP A 518 -14.38 5.85 -6.64
C ASP A 518 -14.91 4.93 -5.52
N TYR A 519 -15.44 5.51 -4.43
CA TYR A 519 -16.03 4.78 -3.30
C TYR A 519 -17.54 4.56 -3.45
N PHE A 520 -18.06 4.65 -4.67
CA PHE A 520 -19.48 4.48 -4.95
C PHE A 520 -19.96 3.08 -4.57
N ARG A 521 -20.73 3.03 -3.49
CA ARG A 521 -21.27 1.81 -2.86
C ARG A 521 -22.64 2.13 -2.26
N ASP A 522 -23.31 1.11 -1.72
CA ASP A 522 -24.65 1.24 -1.13
C ASP A 522 -24.80 2.41 -0.14
N TYR A 523 -23.71 2.80 0.55
CA TYR A 523 -23.70 3.88 1.55
C TYR A 523 -22.94 5.14 1.14
N SER A 524 -22.41 5.24 -0.09
CA SER A 524 -21.74 6.44 -0.59
C SER A 524 -22.10 6.64 -2.06
N GLN A 525 -22.96 7.60 -2.35
CA GLN A 525 -23.42 7.91 -3.71
C GLN A 525 -23.18 9.39 -3.98
N LEU A 526 -21.90 9.70 -4.17
CA LEU A 526 -21.44 11.04 -4.49
C LEU A 526 -21.28 11.17 -6.00
N PHE A 527 -21.86 12.24 -6.56
CA PHE A 527 -21.77 12.60 -7.96
C PHE A 527 -21.09 13.96 -8.13
N PHE A 528 -20.35 14.11 -9.22
CA PHE A 528 -19.71 15.36 -9.61
C PHE A 528 -20.27 15.80 -10.95
N ILE A 529 -20.88 16.97 -11.02
CA ILE A 529 -21.51 17.50 -12.23
C ILE A 529 -20.77 18.75 -12.68
N GLY A 530 -20.24 18.77 -13.89
CA GLY A 530 -19.60 19.98 -14.42
C GLY A 530 -19.15 19.85 -15.86
N GLY A 531 -18.36 20.82 -16.32
CA GLY A 531 -17.88 20.88 -17.70
C GLY A 531 -16.47 20.34 -17.88
N TYR A 532 -16.20 19.77 -19.05
CA TYR A 532 -14.88 19.42 -19.55
C TYR A 532 -14.55 20.17 -20.84
N LYS A 533 -13.26 20.51 -21.02
CA LYS A 533 -12.69 21.00 -22.28
C LYS A 533 -11.31 20.36 -22.46
N ASN A 534 -11.14 19.63 -23.57
CA ASN A 534 -9.90 18.91 -23.92
C ASN A 534 -9.39 18.00 -22.78
N GLY A 535 -10.29 17.29 -22.10
CA GLY A 535 -9.93 16.38 -21.01
C GLY A 535 -9.74 17.04 -19.64
N SER A 536 -9.74 18.37 -19.55
CA SER A 536 -9.62 19.11 -18.29
C SER A 536 -10.96 19.63 -17.78
N LYS A 537 -11.15 19.63 -16.45
CA LYS A 537 -12.34 20.20 -15.79
C LYS A 537 -12.34 21.72 -15.95
N ILE A 538 -13.50 22.29 -16.30
CA ILE A 538 -13.71 23.73 -16.47
C ILE A 538 -15.00 24.19 -15.80
N GLY A 539 -15.05 25.50 -15.47
CA GLY A 539 -16.26 26.16 -15.01
C GLY A 539 -16.80 25.61 -13.68
N LYS A 540 -18.10 25.79 -13.44
CA LYS A 540 -18.74 25.35 -12.21
C LYS A 540 -18.89 23.83 -12.17
N TRP A 541 -18.54 23.25 -11.03
CA TRP A 541 -18.75 21.85 -10.69
C TRP A 541 -19.58 21.73 -9.42
N ASP A 542 -20.69 21.02 -9.47
CA ASP A 542 -21.55 20.72 -8.33
C ASP A 542 -21.25 19.32 -7.80
N ILE A 543 -21.26 19.14 -6.48
CA ILE A 543 -21.14 17.84 -5.81
C ILE A 543 -22.51 17.49 -5.25
N LEU A 544 -23.10 16.39 -5.73
CA LEU A 544 -24.39 15.91 -5.26
C LEU A 544 -24.20 14.66 -4.43
N PHE A 545 -24.88 14.58 -3.29
CA PHE A 545 -24.98 13.34 -2.51
C PHE A 545 -26.40 12.81 -2.59
N LYS A 546 -26.54 11.55 -3.00
CA LYS A 546 -27.82 10.85 -3.01
C LYS A 546 -27.94 10.03 -1.72
N ARG A 547 -28.89 10.41 -0.86
CA ARG A 547 -29.33 9.58 0.26
C ARG A 547 -30.49 8.72 -0.25
N MET A 548 -30.28 7.42 -0.42
CA MET A 548 -31.40 6.53 -0.73
C MET A 548 -32.04 6.03 0.56
N ASN A 549 -33.37 6.14 0.65
CA ASN A 549 -34.13 5.22 1.49
C ASN A 549 -34.54 4.02 0.60
N LEU A 550 -34.74 2.85 1.20
CA LEU A 550 -35.08 1.61 0.48
C LEU A 550 -36.42 1.72 -0.30
N GLU A 551 -37.36 2.53 0.18
CA GLU A 551 -38.70 2.70 -0.41
C GLU A 551 -38.72 3.64 -1.64
N GLN A 552 -37.82 4.62 -1.72
CA GLN A 552 -37.66 5.59 -2.82
C GLN A 552 -36.83 5.03 -3.98
N MET A 553 -36.22 3.85 -3.81
CA MET A 553 -35.56 3.16 -4.93
C MET A 553 -36.54 2.81 -6.06
N GLN A 554 -37.84 2.67 -5.76
CA GLN A 554 -38.87 2.36 -6.76
C GLN A 554 -39.49 3.61 -7.40
N ASN A 555 -39.44 4.78 -6.74
CA ASN A 555 -40.04 6.03 -7.19
C ASN A 555 -38.96 7.10 -7.33
N ILE A 556 -38.47 7.33 -8.56
CA ILE A 556 -37.32 8.19 -8.92
C ILE A 556 -37.63 9.70 -8.78
N HIS A 557 -38.30 10.13 -7.71
CA HIS A 557 -38.35 11.55 -7.35
C HIS A 557 -37.19 11.84 -6.39
N ILE A 558 -36.04 12.12 -7.00
CA ILE A 558 -34.75 12.30 -6.33
C ILE A 558 -34.73 13.68 -5.63
N LYS A 559 -34.73 13.71 -4.29
CA LYS A 559 -34.37 14.92 -3.56
C LYS A 559 -32.85 15.09 -3.57
N GLN A 560 -32.34 15.76 -4.60
CA GLN A 560 -30.91 16.08 -4.71
C GLN A 560 -30.51 17.07 -3.62
N ILE A 561 -29.51 16.72 -2.81
CA ILE A 561 -28.92 17.64 -1.85
C ILE A 561 -27.56 18.03 -2.39
N THR A 562 -27.44 19.26 -2.86
CA THR A 562 -26.13 19.85 -3.19
C THR A 562 -25.28 19.81 -1.94
N SER A 563 -24.25 18.97 -1.98
CA SER A 563 -23.36 18.71 -0.84
C SER A 563 -22.02 19.40 -1.00
N GLY A 564 -21.73 19.96 -2.18
CA GLY A 564 -20.59 20.82 -2.39
C GLY A 564 -20.41 21.26 -3.84
N GLY A 565 -19.19 21.65 -4.19
CA GLY A 565 -18.86 22.15 -5.53
C GLY A 565 -17.97 23.39 -5.53
N GLY A 566 -17.56 23.84 -6.70
CA GLY A 566 -16.80 25.07 -6.87
C GLY A 566 -16.53 25.39 -8.33
N GLN A 567 -15.53 26.21 -8.63
CA GLN A 567 -15.21 26.60 -10.00
C GLN A 567 -13.78 26.20 -10.39
N TYR A 568 -13.64 25.62 -11.58
CA TYR A 568 -12.35 25.48 -12.25
C TYR A 568 -12.16 26.61 -13.25
N SER A 569 -10.90 26.94 -13.52
CA SER A 569 -10.50 27.85 -14.59
C SER A 569 -11.12 27.43 -15.94
N ILE A 570 -11.60 28.42 -16.70
CA ILE A 570 -12.17 28.21 -18.04
C ILE A 570 -11.09 27.94 -19.11
N ALA A 571 -9.81 28.12 -18.77
CA ALA A 571 -8.69 27.90 -19.68
C ALA A 571 -8.48 26.41 -20.03
N GLY A 572 -9.03 25.47 -19.23
CA GLY A 572 -8.85 24.04 -19.46
C GLY A 572 -7.55 23.49 -18.89
N ASP A 573 -7.04 24.10 -17.82
CA ASP A 573 -5.85 23.66 -17.07
C ASP A 573 -6.21 22.79 -15.84
N GLY A 574 -7.51 22.64 -15.52
CA GLY A 574 -7.97 21.90 -14.35
C GLY A 574 -7.69 22.60 -13.01
N ILE A 575 -7.36 23.89 -13.02
CA ILE A 575 -7.01 24.65 -11.81
C ILE A 575 -8.27 25.12 -11.09
N LYS A 576 -8.39 24.79 -9.80
CA LYS A 576 -9.48 25.27 -8.92
C LYS A 576 -9.32 26.76 -8.63
N ASN A 577 -10.41 27.51 -8.71
CA ASN A 577 -10.50 28.95 -8.42
C ASN A 577 -11.85 29.31 -7.75
N GLY A 578 -11.89 30.39 -6.98
CA GLY A 578 -13.11 30.91 -6.34
C GLY A 578 -13.59 30.05 -5.17
N LYS A 579 -14.88 30.18 -4.82
CA LYS A 579 -15.46 29.47 -3.67
C LYS A 579 -15.61 27.97 -3.95
N TRP A 580 -15.27 27.16 -2.95
CA TRP A 580 -15.30 25.71 -2.99
C TRP A 580 -15.92 25.12 -1.73
N ILE A 581 -16.66 24.04 -1.91
CA ILE A 581 -17.11 23.12 -0.88
C ILE A 581 -16.58 21.75 -1.29
N GLU A 582 -15.52 21.31 -0.64
CA GLU A 582 -14.96 19.97 -0.83
C GLU A 582 -15.68 18.99 0.08
N VAL A 583 -15.63 17.70 -0.26
CA VAL A 583 -16.12 16.62 0.59
C VAL A 583 -14.94 15.72 0.96
N ILE A 584 -15.00 15.08 2.13
CA ILE A 584 -14.01 14.05 2.48
C ILE A 584 -14.09 12.88 1.49
N PHE A 585 -12.97 12.18 1.31
CA PHE A 585 -12.88 11.01 0.44
C PHE A 585 -13.84 9.88 0.86
N GLU A 586 -13.98 9.63 2.16
CA GLU A 586 -14.89 8.62 2.72
C GLU A 586 -16.31 9.19 3.00
N PHE A 587 -16.86 9.97 2.06
CA PHE A 587 -18.17 10.60 2.24
C PHE A 587 -19.27 9.53 2.22
N THR A 588 -19.71 9.08 3.39
CA THR A 588 -20.70 8.00 3.55
C THR A 588 -21.96 8.50 4.24
N VAL A 589 -23.02 7.67 4.30
CA VAL A 589 -24.20 7.97 5.12
C VAL A 589 -23.84 8.26 6.57
N ASN A 590 -22.78 7.63 7.10
CA ASN A 590 -22.35 7.80 8.49
C ASN A 590 -21.35 8.95 8.68
N LEU A 591 -20.63 9.36 7.65
CA LEU A 591 -19.61 10.40 7.71
C LEU A 591 -19.76 11.38 6.55
N GLN A 592 -20.39 12.52 6.81
CA GLN A 592 -20.59 13.59 5.83
C GLN A 592 -19.85 14.84 6.29
N LEU A 593 -18.61 14.98 5.82
CA LEU A 593 -17.75 16.13 6.10
C LEU A 593 -17.55 16.96 4.85
N THR A 594 -17.72 18.28 4.98
CA THR A 594 -17.41 19.25 3.93
C THR A 594 -16.41 20.30 4.40
N PHE A 595 -15.61 20.80 3.46
CA PHE A 595 -14.61 21.85 3.68
C PHE A 595 -14.94 23.03 2.78
N ASN A 596 -15.36 24.14 3.37
CA ASN A 596 -15.91 25.28 2.66
C ASN A 596 -14.91 26.43 2.70
N GLY A 597 -14.39 26.88 1.56
CA GLY A 597 -13.47 28.01 1.51
C GLY A 597 -13.24 28.51 0.09
N GLU A 598 -12.08 29.11 -0.16
CA GLU A 598 -11.73 29.69 -1.46
C GLU A 598 -10.39 29.18 -1.98
N TYR A 599 -10.32 29.03 -3.30
CA TYR A 599 -9.12 28.69 -4.05
C TYR A 599 -8.67 29.86 -4.92
N LYS A 600 -7.35 30.03 -5.05
CA LYS A 600 -6.70 30.91 -6.03
C LYS A 600 -5.52 30.19 -6.64
N ASN A 601 -5.55 30.00 -7.96
CA ASN A 601 -4.57 29.27 -8.75
C ASN A 601 -4.28 27.87 -8.18
N GLY A 602 -5.34 27.14 -7.82
CA GLY A 602 -5.23 25.76 -7.33
C GLY A 602 -4.78 25.65 -5.86
N LYS A 603 -4.57 26.76 -5.16
CA LYS A 603 -4.18 26.78 -3.74
C LYS A 603 -5.27 27.37 -2.86
N LYS A 604 -5.42 26.84 -1.64
CA LYS A 604 -6.39 27.30 -0.65
C LYS A 604 -5.97 28.67 -0.11
N ILE A 605 -6.92 29.60 -0.04
CA ILE A 605 -6.74 30.94 0.53
C ILE A 605 -7.88 31.30 1.48
N GLY A 606 -7.64 32.28 2.35
CA GLY A 606 -8.69 32.85 3.20
C GLY A 606 -9.32 31.87 4.19
N LYS A 607 -10.58 32.11 4.55
CA LYS A 607 -11.29 31.30 5.56
C LYS A 607 -11.78 29.98 4.99
N TRP A 608 -11.50 28.92 5.73
CA TRP A 608 -11.95 27.55 5.44
C TRP A 608 -12.69 26.98 6.64
N ASP A 609 -13.97 26.69 6.50
CA ASP A 609 -14.82 26.12 7.54
C ASP A 609 -15.04 24.62 7.30
N ILE A 610 -15.00 23.82 8.36
CA ILE A 610 -15.29 22.38 8.31
C ILE A 610 -16.69 22.15 8.85
N TRP A 611 -17.54 21.51 8.05
CA TRP A 611 -18.92 21.21 8.40
C TRP A 611 -19.14 19.71 8.46
N GLN A 612 -19.85 19.26 9.49
CA GLN A 612 -20.28 17.88 9.63
C GLN A 612 -21.80 17.84 9.60
N ARG A 613 -22.36 16.88 8.87
CA ARG A 613 -23.79 16.59 8.99
C ARG A 613 -24.03 15.67 10.17
N ASP A 614 -24.93 16.09 11.05
CA ASP A 614 -25.46 15.22 12.08
C ASP A 614 -26.48 14.25 11.47
N ASN A 615 -26.27 12.95 11.67
CA ASN A 615 -27.13 11.93 11.04
C ASN A 615 -28.52 11.82 11.67
N ILE A 616 -28.69 12.28 12.92
CA ILE A 616 -29.95 12.24 13.67
C ILE A 616 -30.84 13.41 13.22
N ILE A 617 -30.32 14.64 13.32
CA ILE A 617 -31.09 15.85 12.97
C ILE A 617 -30.96 16.26 11.51
N ASN A 618 -30.10 15.58 10.75
CA ASN A 618 -29.90 15.78 9.31
C ASN A 618 -29.43 17.18 8.90
N LYS A 619 -28.80 17.92 9.82
CA LYS A 619 -28.33 19.32 9.67
C LYS A 619 -26.81 19.39 9.69
N PHE A 620 -26.23 20.30 8.88
CA PHE A 620 -24.81 20.61 8.94
C PHE A 620 -24.51 21.56 10.10
N GLU A 621 -23.51 21.20 10.88
CA GLU A 621 -22.92 22.03 11.94
C GLU A 621 -21.46 22.30 11.62
N LYS A 622 -21.00 23.52 11.91
CA LYS A 622 -19.59 23.88 11.78
C LYS A 622 -18.83 23.28 12.97
N ILE A 623 -17.90 22.39 12.68
CA ILE A 623 -17.11 21.67 13.71
C ILE A 623 -15.62 22.06 13.69
N GLY A 624 -15.16 22.78 12.68
CA GLY A 624 -13.78 23.24 12.64
C GLY A 624 -13.46 24.22 11.52
N GLY A 625 -12.18 24.32 11.17
CA GLY A 625 -11.67 25.23 10.15
C GLY A 625 -10.67 26.26 10.66
N GLY A 626 -10.25 27.18 9.79
CA GLY A 626 -9.32 28.27 10.11
C GLY A 626 -9.02 29.15 8.89
N LEU A 627 -7.86 29.81 8.88
CA LEU A 627 -7.44 30.72 7.81
C LEU A 627 -6.21 30.17 7.06
N TYR A 628 -6.24 30.28 5.74
CA TYR A 628 -5.06 30.18 4.88
C TYR A 628 -4.56 31.58 4.50
N SER A 629 -3.28 31.68 4.19
CA SER A 629 -2.67 32.93 3.72
C SER A 629 -3.35 33.41 2.43
N GLN A 630 -3.39 34.73 2.23
CA GLN A 630 -3.94 35.36 1.03
C GLN A 630 -2.97 35.32 -0.16
N GLY A 631 -1.68 35.03 0.09
CA GLY A 631 -0.63 35.05 -0.93
C GLY A 631 -0.71 33.89 -1.94
N GLY A 632 -1.58 32.90 -1.70
CA GLY A 632 -1.64 31.69 -2.52
C GLY A 632 -0.38 30.84 -2.36
N ASP A 633 0.17 30.74 -1.15
CA ASP A 633 1.17 29.74 -0.79
C ASP A 633 0.50 28.43 -0.31
N GLY A 634 -0.73 28.50 0.19
CA GLY A 634 -1.46 27.38 0.79
C GLY A 634 -1.13 27.16 2.26
N PHE A 635 -0.47 28.11 2.93
CA PHE A 635 -0.12 28.00 4.35
C PHE A 635 -1.29 28.32 5.26
N LYS A 636 -1.51 27.48 6.26
CA LYS A 636 -2.42 27.74 7.39
C LYS A 636 -1.85 28.86 8.27
N ILE A 637 -2.71 29.76 8.74
CA ILE A 637 -2.38 30.88 9.64
C ILE A 637 -3.51 31.09 10.66
N GLY A 638 -3.21 31.71 11.80
CA GLY A 638 -4.20 32.08 12.81
C GLY A 638 -4.81 30.89 13.55
N LYS A 639 -5.98 31.08 14.17
CA LYS A 639 -6.68 30.01 14.91
C LYS A 639 -7.22 28.94 13.96
N TRP A 640 -7.05 27.67 14.35
CA TRP A 640 -7.49 26.50 13.61
C TRP A 640 -8.10 25.45 14.51
N ILE A 641 -9.11 24.77 13.98
CA ILE A 641 -9.63 23.51 14.52
C ILE A 641 -9.50 22.45 13.42
N GLU A 642 -8.68 21.44 13.67
CA GLU A 642 -8.42 20.31 12.78
C GLU A 642 -9.17 19.07 13.27
N LEU A 643 -9.50 18.15 12.36
CA LEU A 643 -10.07 16.86 12.72
C LEU A 643 -8.95 15.82 12.78
N SER A 644 -9.12 14.80 13.62
CA SER A 644 -8.27 13.61 13.60
C SER A 644 -8.34 12.90 12.26
N ASP A 645 -7.24 12.27 11.83
CA ASP A 645 -7.23 11.42 10.63
C ASP A 645 -8.18 10.21 10.78
N GLN A 646 -8.48 9.83 12.02
CA GLN A 646 -9.45 8.79 12.36
C GLN A 646 -10.86 9.36 12.63
N PHE A 647 -11.14 10.62 12.27
CA PHE A 647 -12.42 11.25 12.55
C PHE A 647 -13.57 10.48 11.88
N LYS A 648 -14.42 9.89 12.73
CA LYS A 648 -15.62 9.14 12.31
C LYS A 648 -16.81 9.57 13.15
N GLN A 649 -18.00 9.13 12.78
CA GLN A 649 -19.23 9.45 13.52
C GLN A 649 -19.12 9.20 15.03
N PHE A 650 -18.45 8.11 15.43
CA PHE A 650 -18.26 7.69 16.81
C PHE A 650 -16.89 8.06 17.39
N GLU A 651 -16.02 8.70 16.59
CA GLU A 651 -14.63 9.02 16.91
C GLU A 651 -14.38 10.50 16.57
N GLN A 652 -15.09 11.42 17.24
CA GLN A 652 -15.07 12.84 16.90
C GLN A 652 -13.99 13.59 17.69
N VAL A 653 -12.73 13.32 17.35
CA VAL A 653 -11.57 14.02 17.94
C VAL A 653 -11.17 15.21 17.07
N SER A 654 -11.00 16.38 17.67
CA SER A 654 -10.48 17.59 17.03
C SER A 654 -9.32 18.22 17.80
N TYR A 655 -8.51 19.01 17.10
CA TYR A 655 -7.34 19.70 17.62
C TYR A 655 -7.51 21.20 17.40
N SER A 656 -7.47 22.00 18.44
CA SER A 656 -7.67 23.45 18.37
C SER A 656 -6.40 24.19 18.79
N GLY A 657 -5.92 25.13 17.98
CA GLY A 657 -4.73 25.92 18.31
C GLY A 657 -4.43 27.00 17.28
N VAL A 658 -3.18 27.45 17.20
CA VAL A 658 -2.74 28.53 16.30
C VAL A 658 -1.70 28.03 15.30
N TYR A 659 -1.79 28.51 14.06
CA TYR A 659 -0.81 28.36 13.01
C TYR A 659 -0.09 29.68 12.69
N LYS A 660 1.20 29.58 12.39
CA LYS A 660 2.05 30.65 11.85
C LYS A 660 2.84 30.08 10.67
N ASN A 661 2.67 30.64 9.47
CA ASN A 661 3.34 30.20 8.24
C ASN A 661 3.25 28.68 7.98
N GLY A 662 2.07 28.08 8.21
CA GLY A 662 1.84 26.65 8.00
C GLY A 662 2.37 25.74 9.10
N LYS A 663 2.89 26.29 10.21
CA LYS A 663 3.40 25.54 11.37
C LYS A 663 2.58 25.83 12.63
N LYS A 664 2.41 24.82 13.50
CA LYS A 664 1.67 24.93 14.76
C LYS A 664 2.50 25.72 15.78
N VAL A 665 1.89 26.65 16.49
CA VAL A 665 2.52 27.47 17.55
C VAL A 665 1.63 27.55 18.79
N GLY A 666 2.24 27.80 19.94
CA GLY A 666 1.56 28.05 21.21
C GLY A 666 0.69 26.88 21.69
N ARG A 667 -0.36 27.19 22.46
CA ARG A 667 -1.26 26.18 23.04
C ARG A 667 -2.10 25.47 21.97
N TRP A 668 -2.14 24.15 22.04
CA TRP A 668 -3.02 23.28 21.27
C TRP A 668 -3.80 22.35 22.18
N ASP A 669 -5.13 22.37 22.07
CA ASP A 669 -6.04 21.56 22.87
C ASP A 669 -6.65 20.43 22.04
N ILE A 670 -6.84 19.27 22.66
CA ILE A 670 -7.48 18.10 22.05
C ILE A 670 -8.88 17.99 22.63
N TRP A 671 -9.88 18.03 21.75
CA TRP A 671 -11.28 17.96 22.10
C TRP A 671 -11.88 16.66 21.57
N TYR A 672 -12.77 16.07 22.36
CA TYR A 672 -13.61 14.96 21.96
C TYR A 672 -15.08 15.36 22.06
N LYS A 673 -15.84 15.14 20.99
CA LYS A 673 -17.28 15.34 20.97
C LYS A 673 -18.00 14.01 21.09
N ASP A 674 -18.74 13.84 22.18
CA ASP A 674 -19.54 12.63 22.37
C ASP A 674 -20.68 12.58 21.35
N CYS A 675 -20.74 11.51 20.56
CA CYS A 675 -21.70 11.42 19.47
C CYS A 675 -23.16 11.29 19.95
N VAL A 676 -23.37 10.87 21.21
CA VAL A 676 -24.69 10.68 21.82
C VAL A 676 -25.11 11.94 22.57
N THR A 677 -24.30 12.41 23.50
CA THR A 677 -24.60 13.57 24.38
C THR A 677 -24.30 14.92 23.72
N LYS A 678 -23.53 14.93 22.62
CA LYS A 678 -23.05 16.12 21.88
C LYS A 678 -22.19 17.06 22.71
N LYS A 679 -21.78 16.67 23.92
CA LYS A 679 -20.89 17.46 24.77
C LYS A 679 -19.46 17.37 24.22
N ASN A 680 -18.79 18.53 24.18
CA ASN A 680 -17.36 18.61 23.92
C ASN A 680 -16.61 18.51 25.24
N GLU A 681 -15.59 17.69 25.25
CA GLU A 681 -14.72 17.48 26.40
C GLU A 681 -13.28 17.72 25.96
N GLN A 682 -12.55 18.55 26.70
CA GLN A 682 -11.11 18.66 26.50
C GLN A 682 -10.44 17.43 27.12
N ILE A 683 -9.86 16.58 26.28
CA ILE A 683 -9.25 15.31 26.68
C ILE A 683 -7.72 15.32 26.55
N GLY A 684 -7.14 16.43 26.09
CA GLY A 684 -5.69 16.59 26.07
C GLY A 684 -5.21 17.89 25.46
N GLY A 685 -3.95 17.89 25.01
CA GLY A 685 -3.28 19.06 24.43
C GLY A 685 -1.90 19.33 25.03
N GLY A 686 -1.25 20.38 24.55
CA GLY A 686 0.07 20.83 24.99
C GLY A 686 0.52 22.09 24.27
N PHE A 687 1.81 22.41 24.31
CA PHE A 687 2.36 23.61 23.70
C PHE A 687 3.32 23.29 22.56
N TYR A 688 3.27 24.11 21.52
CA TYR A 688 4.30 24.23 20.50
C TYR A 688 5.13 25.49 20.74
N ASP A 689 6.36 25.51 20.21
CA ASP A 689 7.21 26.70 20.20
C ASP A 689 6.51 27.92 19.55
N GLU A 690 6.87 29.12 20.00
CA GLU A 690 6.34 30.38 19.45
C GLU A 690 7.09 30.85 18.20
N GLU A 691 8.26 30.28 17.93
CA GLU A 691 9.13 30.64 16.80
C GLU A 691 8.47 30.25 15.47
N GLY A 692 7.71 29.14 15.46
CA GLY A 692 6.98 28.67 14.29
C GLY A 692 7.62 27.44 13.64
N ASP A 693 8.38 26.65 14.38
CA ASP A 693 9.01 25.44 13.84
C ASP A 693 8.12 24.19 13.99
N GLY A 694 7.03 24.29 14.76
CA GLY A 694 6.11 23.19 15.02
C GLY A 694 6.74 22.12 15.91
N ILE A 695 7.52 22.55 16.89
CA ILE A 695 8.24 21.77 17.89
C ILE A 695 7.39 21.71 19.16
N LYS A 696 7.04 20.52 19.63
CA LYS A 696 6.34 20.36 20.91
C LYS A 696 7.26 20.71 22.09
N ILE A 697 6.73 21.42 23.08
CA ILE A 697 7.40 21.82 24.32
C ILE A 697 6.44 21.72 25.53
N GLY A 698 7.00 21.61 26.74
CA GLY A 698 6.27 21.63 28.00
C GLY A 698 5.37 20.40 28.22
N SER A 699 4.37 20.53 29.08
CA SER A 699 3.47 19.42 29.41
C SER A 699 2.46 19.13 28.29
N TRP A 700 2.25 17.83 28.03
CA TRP A 700 1.38 17.30 27.00
C TRP A 700 0.51 16.16 27.53
N ILE A 701 -0.71 16.10 27.02
CA ILE A 701 -1.62 14.98 27.14
C ILE A 701 -1.91 14.50 25.70
N GLU A 702 -1.43 13.32 25.35
CA GLU A 702 -1.59 12.71 24.03
C GLU A 702 -2.63 11.60 24.05
N LEU A 703 -3.31 11.37 22.93
CA LEU A 703 -4.22 10.24 22.79
C LEU A 703 -3.47 8.99 22.36
N CYS A 704 -3.88 7.83 22.87
CA CYS A 704 -3.42 6.55 22.33
C CYS A 704 -3.93 6.34 20.90
N GLU A 705 -3.13 5.63 20.09
CA GLU A 705 -3.57 5.21 18.77
C GLU A 705 -4.82 4.33 18.86
N GLY A 706 -5.82 4.67 18.03
CA GLY A 706 -7.13 4.04 18.07
C GLY A 706 -7.96 4.47 19.28
N PHE A 707 -7.81 5.72 19.75
CA PHE A 707 -8.66 6.30 20.77
C PHE A 707 -10.14 6.22 20.34
N LYS A 708 -10.95 5.50 21.13
CA LYS A 708 -12.37 5.28 20.84
C LYS A 708 -13.19 5.37 22.10
N LYS A 709 -14.28 6.12 22.06
CA LYS A 709 -15.29 6.16 23.11
C LYS A 709 -16.59 5.61 22.53
N ASN A 710 -16.77 4.30 22.63
CA ASN A 710 -17.99 3.59 22.21
C ASN A 710 -18.31 2.48 23.22
N GLN A 711 -19.60 2.19 23.44
CA GLN A 711 -20.14 1.26 24.42
C GLN A 711 -19.52 -0.15 24.37
N LEU A 712 -19.17 -0.63 23.18
CA LEU A 712 -18.70 -2.01 22.98
C LEU A 712 -17.18 -2.14 22.95
N PHE A 713 -16.44 -1.06 22.68
CA PHE A 713 -15.00 -1.12 22.40
C PHE A 713 -14.27 0.15 22.86
N SER A 714 -14.60 0.67 24.06
CA SER A 714 -13.95 1.90 24.54
C SER A 714 -12.47 1.66 24.84
N LYS A 715 -11.63 2.48 24.20
CA LYS A 715 -10.19 2.60 24.43
C LYS A 715 -9.90 4.08 24.67
N GLU A 716 -10.23 4.54 25.86
CA GLU A 716 -10.00 5.93 26.28
C GLU A 716 -8.69 6.01 27.07
N ILE A 717 -7.58 6.09 26.33
CA ILE A 717 -6.24 6.08 26.90
C ILE A 717 -5.52 7.35 26.50
N THR A 718 -4.93 8.03 27.49
CA THR A 718 -4.05 9.18 27.26
C THR A 718 -2.67 8.95 27.87
N TYR A 719 -1.69 9.67 27.34
CA TYR A 719 -0.32 9.70 27.81
C TYR A 719 0.01 11.12 28.27
N ASN A 720 0.32 11.28 29.56
CA ASN A 720 0.55 12.57 30.17
C ASN A 720 2.04 12.70 30.52
N GLY A 721 2.74 13.69 29.98
CA GLY A 721 4.16 13.90 30.28
C GLY A 721 4.68 15.17 29.66
N GLU A 722 6.00 15.28 29.49
CA GLU A 722 6.63 16.50 28.99
C GLU A 722 7.40 16.31 27.70
N TYR A 723 7.42 17.37 26.90
CA TYR A 723 8.20 17.52 25.69
C TYR A 723 9.28 18.58 25.87
N LYS A 724 10.47 18.30 25.33
CA LYS A 724 11.57 19.26 25.14
C LYS A 724 12.09 19.10 23.73
N ASN A 725 11.95 20.14 22.90
CA ASN A 725 12.39 20.15 21.51
C ASN A 725 11.81 18.99 20.67
N ASP A 726 10.49 18.77 20.73
CA ASP A 726 9.78 17.71 19.98
C ASP A 726 10.12 16.28 20.45
N ARG A 727 10.79 16.15 21.60
CA ARG A 727 11.19 14.88 22.21
C ARG A 727 10.58 14.71 23.59
N LYS A 728 10.09 13.51 23.88
CA LYS A 728 9.52 13.16 25.20
C LYS A 728 10.64 13.12 26.24
N VAL A 729 10.42 13.75 27.39
CA VAL A 729 11.35 13.78 28.53
C VAL A 729 10.62 13.45 29.83
N GLY A 730 11.38 13.05 30.84
CA GLY A 730 10.87 12.82 32.19
C GLY A 730 9.82 11.73 32.29
N ARG A 731 8.95 11.84 33.30
CA ARG A 731 7.88 10.86 33.58
C ARG A 731 6.70 11.03 32.63
N TRP A 732 6.18 9.91 32.14
CA TRP A 732 4.98 9.81 31.32
C TRP A 732 3.97 8.85 31.95
N ASP A 733 2.86 9.38 32.44
CA ASP A 733 1.78 8.61 33.03
C ASP A 733 0.81 8.09 31.96
N ILE A 734 0.37 6.84 32.10
CA ILE A 734 -0.64 6.21 31.25
C ILE A 734 -1.97 6.28 31.99
N MET A 735 -2.88 7.07 31.45
CA MET A 735 -4.19 7.30 32.02
C MET A 735 -5.23 6.52 31.24
N TYR A 736 -6.14 5.86 31.94
CA TYR A 736 -7.24 5.12 31.36
C TYR A 736 -8.56 5.57 31.97
N ARG A 737 -9.59 5.64 31.13
CA ARG A 737 -10.96 5.89 31.57
C ARG A 737 -11.85 4.74 31.13
N GLU A 738 -12.43 4.05 32.10
CA GLU A 738 -13.44 3.04 31.84
C GLU A 738 -14.72 3.67 31.29
N TRP A 739 -15.46 2.90 30.51
CA TRP A 739 -16.78 3.30 30.03
C TRP A 739 -17.69 3.72 31.21
N LYS A 740 -18.37 4.87 31.08
CA LYS A 740 -19.23 5.52 32.11
C LYS A 740 -18.52 6.13 33.33
N LYS A 741 -17.21 5.94 33.53
CA LYS A 741 -16.48 6.69 34.56
C LYS A 741 -16.14 8.06 34.02
N GLU A 742 -16.29 9.10 34.82
CA GLU A 742 -15.98 10.49 34.41
C GLU A 742 -14.47 10.75 34.41
N ASN A 743 -13.78 10.19 35.39
CA ASN A 743 -12.37 10.49 35.64
C ASN A 743 -11.43 9.45 35.02
N PHE A 744 -10.33 9.94 34.46
CA PHE A 744 -9.17 9.12 34.15
C PHE A 744 -8.49 8.68 35.46
N HIS A 745 -8.05 7.43 35.51
CA HIS A 745 -7.17 6.94 36.56
C HIS A 745 -5.86 6.46 35.94
N GLN A 746 -4.79 6.57 36.70
CA GLN A 746 -3.49 6.10 36.26
C GLN A 746 -3.47 4.57 36.28
N ILE A 747 -3.15 3.96 35.14
CA ILE A 747 -2.94 2.50 35.04
C ILE A 747 -1.47 2.13 34.93
N GLY A 748 -0.60 3.06 34.53
CA GLY A 748 0.84 2.81 34.39
C GLY A 748 1.65 4.09 34.25
N TYR A 749 2.96 3.94 34.10
CA TYR A 749 3.87 5.04 33.76
C TYR A 749 5.15 4.51 33.10
N GLY A 750 5.94 5.42 32.56
CA GLY A 750 7.30 5.19 32.10
C GLY A 750 8.15 6.45 32.20
N TYR A 751 9.47 6.33 32.06
CA TYR A 751 10.38 7.48 32.02
C TYR A 751 11.10 7.58 30.68
N TYR A 752 11.29 8.81 30.23
CA TYR A 752 12.26 9.18 29.19
C TYR A 752 13.40 9.94 29.86
N ASN A 753 14.59 9.90 29.25
CA ASN A 753 15.72 10.65 29.79
C ASN A 753 15.53 12.18 29.65
N GLU A 754 16.28 12.93 30.46
CA GLU A 754 16.21 14.39 30.54
C GLU A 754 17.02 15.10 29.43
N SER A 755 17.86 14.36 28.70
CA SER A 755 18.69 14.89 27.60
C SER A 755 17.84 15.36 26.42
N GLY A 756 16.57 14.94 26.33
CA GLY A 756 15.69 15.30 25.23
C GLY A 756 15.98 14.54 23.95
N ASP A 757 16.53 13.32 24.01
CA ASP A 757 16.67 12.45 22.83
C ASP A 757 15.45 11.51 22.65
N GLY A 758 14.55 11.44 23.64
CA GLY A 758 13.35 10.61 23.59
C GLY A 758 13.61 9.14 23.89
N ILE A 759 14.72 8.82 24.57
CA ILE A 759 15.08 7.45 24.94
C ILE A 759 14.37 7.04 26.24
N LYS A 760 13.67 5.90 26.19
CA LYS A 760 13.03 5.28 27.37
C LYS A 760 14.08 4.79 28.38
N ILE A 761 13.86 5.02 29.66
CA ILE A 761 14.71 4.58 30.78
C ILE A 761 13.86 4.13 31.98
N GLY A 762 14.46 3.39 32.90
CA GLY A 762 13.86 3.00 34.17
C GLY A 762 12.63 2.08 34.01
N LYS A 763 11.78 2.06 35.03
CA LYS A 763 10.55 1.25 35.03
C LYS A 763 9.55 1.77 34.01
N TRP A 764 8.91 0.83 33.32
CA TRP A 764 7.92 1.09 32.29
C TRP A 764 6.76 0.11 32.38
N MET A 765 5.58 0.63 32.06
CA MET A 765 4.43 -0.17 31.67
C MET A 765 4.09 0.11 30.20
N GLU A 766 3.90 -0.94 29.41
CA GLU A 766 3.43 -0.84 28.03
C GLU A 766 2.06 -1.48 27.91
N LEU A 767 1.22 -0.92 27.04
CA LEU A 767 -0.09 -1.49 26.75
C LEU A 767 0.04 -2.51 25.63
N SER A 768 -0.67 -3.63 25.74
CA SER A 768 -0.79 -4.56 24.61
C SER A 768 -1.51 -3.90 23.44
N TYR A 769 -1.23 -4.40 22.23
CA TYR A 769 -1.94 -3.96 21.03
C TYR A 769 -3.47 -4.15 21.15
N TRP A 770 -3.87 -5.20 21.89
CA TRP A 770 -5.26 -5.59 22.14
C TRP A 770 -5.82 -5.04 23.45
N PHE A 771 -5.31 -3.91 23.95
CA PHE A 771 -5.84 -3.29 25.17
C PHE A 771 -7.28 -2.80 24.93
N TYR A 772 -8.25 -3.57 25.43
CA TYR A 772 -9.69 -3.32 25.33
C TYR A 772 -10.37 -3.48 26.71
N VAL A 773 -11.64 -3.10 26.79
CA VAL A 773 -12.47 -3.20 28.01
C VAL A 773 -12.44 -4.60 28.64
N ASP A 774 -12.38 -5.65 27.81
CA ASP A 774 -12.39 -7.04 28.26
C ASP A 774 -11.00 -7.68 28.36
N MET A 775 -9.97 -7.00 27.86
CA MET A 775 -8.60 -7.51 27.82
C MET A 775 -7.63 -6.35 28.07
N GLN A 776 -7.35 -6.08 29.35
CA GLN A 776 -6.49 -4.99 29.78
C GLN A 776 -5.06 -5.49 30.03
N ILE A 777 -4.45 -6.08 29.00
CA ILE A 777 -3.11 -6.66 29.11
C ILE A 777 -2.06 -5.57 29.01
N THR A 778 -1.15 -5.54 29.99
CA THR A 778 0.03 -4.68 30.03
C THR A 778 1.31 -5.48 30.19
N TYR A 779 2.44 -4.84 29.86
CA TYR A 779 3.77 -5.40 30.04
C TYR A 779 4.57 -4.47 30.96
N ILE A 780 5.05 -5.00 32.08
CA ILE A 780 5.77 -4.23 33.09
C ILE A 780 7.22 -4.70 33.13
N GLY A 781 8.18 -3.79 33.00
CA GLY A 781 9.60 -4.11 33.12
C GLY A 781 10.46 -2.85 33.14
N GLU A 782 11.75 -2.99 32.80
CA GLU A 782 12.69 -1.87 32.81
C GLU A 782 13.31 -1.62 31.43
N TYR A 783 13.60 -0.35 31.18
CA TYR A 783 14.36 0.13 30.05
C TYR A 783 15.73 0.67 30.50
N GLN A 784 16.77 0.35 29.75
CA GLN A 784 18.08 0.98 29.85
C GLN A 784 18.53 1.45 28.47
N ASN A 785 18.73 2.75 28.31
CA ASN A 785 19.09 3.38 27.03
C ASN A 785 18.18 2.95 25.86
N GLY A 786 16.86 2.91 26.11
CA GLY A 786 15.86 2.59 25.09
C GLY A 786 15.73 1.11 24.77
N LYS A 787 16.46 0.23 25.46
CA LYS A 787 16.35 -1.23 25.34
C LYS A 787 15.65 -1.82 26.57
N LYS A 788 14.78 -2.81 26.35
CA LYS A 788 14.20 -3.61 27.44
C LYS A 788 15.31 -4.41 28.11
N VAL A 789 15.37 -4.38 29.44
CA VAL A 789 16.32 -5.13 30.25
C VAL A 789 15.59 -5.86 31.39
N GLY A 790 16.19 -6.91 31.92
CA GLY A 790 15.67 -7.64 33.07
C GLY A 790 14.39 -8.44 32.78
N ALA A 791 13.59 -8.68 33.81
CA ALA A 791 12.33 -9.41 33.69
C ALA A 791 11.19 -8.46 33.29
N TRP A 792 10.43 -8.86 32.27
CA TRP A 792 9.21 -8.21 31.82
C TRP A 792 8.01 -9.13 32.05
N PHE A 793 7.00 -8.61 32.73
CA PHE A 793 5.82 -9.34 33.15
C PHE A 793 4.61 -8.92 32.33
N GLU A 794 3.96 -9.88 31.67
CA GLU A 794 2.63 -9.69 31.09
C GLU A 794 1.58 -9.80 32.19
N PHE A 795 0.72 -8.79 32.30
CA PHE A 795 -0.21 -8.64 33.42
C PHE A 795 -1.62 -8.31 32.90
N ASP A 796 -2.62 -9.04 33.38
CA ASP A 796 -4.03 -8.71 33.16
C ASP A 796 -4.49 -7.77 34.27
N LEU A 797 -4.60 -6.46 33.98
CA LEU A 797 -5.00 -5.46 34.98
C LEU A 797 -6.40 -5.71 35.54
N LYS A 798 -7.31 -6.29 34.75
CA LYS A 798 -8.71 -6.53 35.16
C LYS A 798 -8.80 -7.69 36.14
N LYS A 799 -8.00 -8.73 35.93
CA LYS A 799 -7.91 -9.90 36.83
C LYS A 799 -6.89 -9.71 37.95
N ASN A 800 -6.04 -8.69 37.85
CA ASN A 800 -4.91 -8.47 38.72
C ASN A 800 -3.96 -9.69 38.77
N GLU A 801 -3.69 -10.29 37.61
CA GLU A 801 -2.96 -11.56 37.49
C GLU A 801 -1.76 -11.44 36.54
N LYS A 802 -0.62 -12.02 36.93
CA LYS A 802 0.56 -12.18 36.07
C LYS A 802 0.33 -13.38 35.14
N LEU A 803 0.35 -13.13 33.83
CA LEU A 803 0.14 -14.15 32.81
C LEU A 803 1.44 -14.82 32.37
N LYS A 804 2.50 -14.02 32.17
CA LYS A 804 3.77 -14.49 31.58
C LYS A 804 4.95 -13.66 32.05
N GLU A 805 6.14 -14.27 32.06
CA GLU A 805 7.42 -13.60 32.27
C GLU A 805 8.33 -13.81 31.08
N THR A 806 8.96 -12.74 30.61
CA THR A 806 9.98 -12.75 29.55
C THR A 806 11.24 -12.09 30.09
N LYS A 807 12.40 -12.73 29.96
CA LYS A 807 13.68 -12.16 30.41
C LYS A 807 14.45 -11.58 29.23
N TYR A 808 14.98 -10.37 29.40
CA TYR A 808 15.84 -9.68 28.44
C TYR A 808 17.25 -9.55 29.03
N GLU A 809 18.26 -9.80 28.19
CA GLU A 809 19.66 -9.60 28.56
C GLU A 809 19.97 -8.11 28.77
N VAL A 810 20.82 -7.82 29.76
CA VAL A 810 21.28 -6.47 30.13
C VAL A 810 22.37 -5.98 29.18
#